data_AF-R6R2K7-F1
#
_entry.id   AF-R6R2K7-F1
#
_cell.length_a   1.000
_cell.length_b   1.000
_cell.length_c   1.000
_cell.angle_alpha   90.00
_cell.angle_beta   90.00
_cell.angle_gamma   90.00
#
_symmetry.space_group_name_H-M   'P 1'
#
loop_
_entity.id
_entity.type
_entity.pdbx_description
1 polymer ?
#
loop_
_entity_poly.entity_id
_entity_poly.type
_entity_poly.pdbx_seq_one_letter_code
_entity_poly.pdbx_strand_id
1 'polypeptide(L)'
;MKKRKLCLLALSLFMIGCDQVSSSSQTITTSQDDTNKLECEKGQFIFDEEEKYVASSFNSLYLLKDEFTKGQFKTSIDIKDKFSENGLVLNYSENSYYFVGFDLSGNILVYRKNNNDLKILFNKTLDFDVFDNTVDVSILKNEDNYEVYINDKNVFNFKNELDVSNKLGLYAGGKGTTYSNLAFNQDYSYDYDSEVYDFPKGTFEFEENKIVSSSTNAIVVSNAKTFSEGSLEVTMALKQSKTDNGIVFALSDNGKIEYWEEGVSYYFFFVNKDGTALLGKVDNGKWSALAYKSIKNYNNSGTYKLKVTKHNSDIYCFINDSLYFSYKDSNPLTGNKYGLRAGGNNVTYTSINLVSANNQEQEDNLNVGNGSFEQFDNIITSTSKYSLAVLKDKKVKDGTITASLIPGTSNDNGIIFRATRPTNSSFYEKEEGLSYYWFYYTTTGCVSFSKFENGVETKLQNKFLPWGSLQNVCYDVKIVLDGSDIYCYFGGRLSFYYHDDNPLQGEEFGVKAIGKNCTILNFNVDSNHQKETNEYLIFGHSYTEYWYTYKEDFPNYKDINDIGIGASNTGHWANQYSKEVIAYEPHYGIYWNGINDVTGGVDVNTTAGNVRKLLLEIKQSLPEFEVALVGVNRCPVASNKRDTIAQLNNLYKQIANENDFVHYVETEYMYCDSNGNELSKYFTDGLHPNHDGYKLASQAIITALGD
;
A
#
# COMPACT_ATOMS: atom_id res chain seq x y z
N MET A 1 -6.38 -66.75 -52.57
CA MET A 1 -7.07 -67.29 -51.37
C MET A 1 -6.08 -68.19 -50.65
N LYS A 2 -5.65 -68.04 -49.40
CA LYS A 2 -6.11 -67.32 -48.20
C LYS A 2 -4.86 -66.79 -47.45
N LYS A 3 -5.06 -65.69 -46.70
CA LYS A 3 -4.47 -65.26 -45.40
C LYS A 3 -3.09 -65.83 -45.00
N ARG A 4 -2.12 -65.08 -44.46
CA ARG A 4 -2.02 -63.76 -43.82
C ARG A 4 -0.51 -63.46 -43.79
N LYS A 5 -0.07 -62.23 -44.03
CA LYS A 5 1.37 -61.89 -44.10
C LYS A 5 1.97 -61.61 -42.72
N LEU A 6 3.18 -62.14 -42.59
CA LEU A 6 4.10 -62.15 -41.46
C LEU A 6 4.74 -60.78 -41.25
N CYS A 7 5.15 -60.57 -39.99
CA CYS A 7 5.96 -59.48 -39.47
C CYS A 7 7.47 -59.80 -39.58
N LEU A 8 8.31 -58.85 -39.15
CA LEU A 8 9.80 -58.79 -39.06
C LEU A 8 10.51 -58.15 -40.28
N LEU A 9 11.49 -57.23 -40.15
CA LEU A 9 12.14 -56.56 -39.01
C LEU A 9 13.02 -55.39 -39.55
N ALA A 10 13.24 -54.33 -38.73
CA ALA A 10 14.44 -53.45 -38.62
C ALA A 10 14.84 -52.55 -39.84
N LEU A 11 15.44 -51.36 -39.76
CA LEU A 11 15.97 -50.47 -38.70
C LEU A 11 16.27 -49.07 -39.33
N SER A 12 16.38 -48.04 -38.47
CA SER A 12 17.20 -46.79 -38.54
C SER A 12 16.87 -45.60 -39.47
N LEU A 13 16.48 -44.50 -38.79
CA LEU A 13 16.90 -43.07 -38.84
C LEU A 13 17.39 -42.42 -40.17
N PHE A 14 16.78 -41.29 -40.57
CA PHE A 14 17.27 -39.92 -40.31
C PHE A 14 16.25 -38.84 -40.76
N MET A 15 16.37 -37.66 -40.16
CA MET A 15 15.50 -36.47 -40.22
C MET A 15 15.49 -35.68 -41.57
N ILE A 16 14.42 -34.89 -41.77
CA ILE A 16 14.34 -33.42 -42.02
C ILE A 16 13.17 -33.08 -42.97
N GLY A 17 12.32 -32.11 -42.60
CA GLY A 17 11.48 -31.35 -43.54
C GLY A 17 10.16 -30.82 -42.97
N CYS A 18 10.02 -29.49 -42.94
CA CYS A 18 8.87 -28.66 -42.55
C CYS A 18 7.48 -29.18 -42.95
N ASP A 19 6.46 -28.84 -42.15
CA ASP A 19 5.41 -27.94 -42.61
C ASP A 19 4.61 -27.31 -41.46
N GLN A 20 4.18 -26.07 -41.73
CA GLN A 20 3.50 -25.15 -40.82
C GLN A 20 2.16 -25.68 -40.33
N VAL A 21 1.86 -25.48 -39.05
CA VAL A 21 0.51 -25.68 -38.50
C VAL A 21 -0.17 -24.31 -38.47
N SER A 22 -1.12 -24.14 -39.39
CA SER A 22 -2.08 -23.04 -39.44
C SER A 22 -2.92 -23.01 -38.16
N SER A 23 -3.03 -21.84 -37.53
CA SER A 23 -3.97 -21.56 -36.46
C SER A 23 -5.41 -21.74 -36.97
N SER A 24 -6.14 -22.67 -36.37
CA SER A 24 -7.58 -22.82 -36.60
C SER A 24 -8.33 -21.77 -35.80
N SER A 25 -8.81 -20.71 -36.46
CA SER A 25 -9.86 -19.87 -35.91
C SER A 25 -11.15 -20.69 -35.83
N GLN A 26 -11.66 -20.91 -34.62
CA GLN A 26 -13.00 -21.46 -34.45
C GLN A 26 -14.00 -20.37 -34.79
N THR A 27 -14.54 -20.43 -36.00
CA THR A 27 -15.73 -19.67 -36.39
C THR A 27 -16.93 -20.28 -35.67
N ILE A 28 -17.44 -19.60 -34.65
CA ILE A 28 -18.73 -19.94 -34.05
C ILE A 28 -19.81 -19.50 -35.05
N THR A 29 -20.44 -20.45 -35.73
CA THR A 29 -21.65 -20.20 -36.53
C THR A 29 -22.84 -19.98 -35.60
N THR A 30 -23.28 -18.74 -35.45
CA THR A 30 -24.56 -18.40 -34.82
C THR A 30 -25.68 -18.45 -35.85
N SER A 31 -26.80 -19.03 -35.43
CA SER A 31 -28.05 -19.18 -36.16
C SER A 31 -28.68 -17.83 -36.54
N GLN A 32 -29.25 -17.77 -37.74
CA GLN A 32 -30.04 -16.65 -38.28
C GLN A 32 -31.26 -16.32 -37.39
N ASP A 33 -31.14 -15.36 -36.46
CA ASP A 33 -32.25 -14.48 -36.02
C ASP A 33 -31.85 -13.28 -35.12
N ASP A 34 -30.59 -12.81 -35.12
CA ASP A 34 -30.07 -11.85 -34.11
C ASP A 34 -29.47 -10.55 -34.69
N THR A 35 -30.03 -10.03 -35.79
CA THR A 35 -29.32 -9.10 -36.70
C THR A 35 -29.28 -7.62 -36.32
N ASN A 36 -29.62 -7.20 -35.10
CA ASN A 36 -29.36 -5.81 -34.68
C ASN A 36 -29.05 -5.71 -33.19
N LYS A 37 -27.76 -5.56 -32.85
CA LYS A 37 -27.22 -5.35 -31.49
C LYS A 37 -27.48 -3.93 -30.96
N LEU A 38 -27.90 -3.02 -31.83
CA LEU A 38 -28.17 -1.63 -31.53
C LEU A 38 -29.67 -1.30 -31.62
N GLU A 39 -30.12 -0.35 -30.81
CA GLU A 39 -31.45 0.26 -30.84
C GLU A 39 -31.36 1.75 -31.21
N CYS A 40 -32.31 2.22 -32.03
CA CYS A 40 -32.36 3.62 -32.42
C CYS A 40 -32.89 4.48 -31.27
N GLU A 41 -32.10 5.47 -30.85
CA GLU A 41 -32.51 6.50 -29.89
C GLU A 41 -32.95 7.77 -30.62
N LYS A 42 -32.11 8.28 -31.53
CA LYS A 42 -32.36 9.50 -32.33
C LYS A 42 -31.82 9.35 -33.76
N GLY A 43 -32.42 10.06 -34.72
CA GLY A 43 -31.99 10.05 -36.12
C GLY A 43 -32.21 8.70 -36.81
N GLN A 44 -31.29 8.31 -37.70
CA GLN A 44 -31.40 7.07 -38.46
C GLN A 44 -30.04 6.58 -39.00
N PHE A 45 -29.73 5.31 -38.76
CA PHE A 45 -28.68 4.56 -39.45
C PHE A 45 -29.29 3.54 -40.42
N ILE A 46 -28.62 3.31 -41.53
CA ILE A 46 -28.88 2.21 -42.46
C ILE A 46 -27.81 1.16 -42.25
N PHE A 47 -28.21 -0.10 -42.05
CA PHE A 47 -27.29 -1.23 -42.05
C PHE A 47 -27.11 -1.69 -43.50
N ASP A 48 -25.90 -1.58 -44.04
CA ASP A 48 -25.61 -1.87 -45.45
C ASP A 48 -25.22 -3.34 -45.69
N GLU A 49 -25.01 -3.70 -46.97
CA GLU A 49 -24.65 -5.06 -47.39
C GLU A 49 -23.23 -5.48 -46.96
N GLU A 50 -22.40 -4.56 -46.50
CA GLU A 50 -21.06 -4.79 -45.97
C GLU A 50 -21.03 -4.83 -44.43
N GLU A 51 -22.21 -4.97 -43.80
CA GLU A 51 -22.40 -5.01 -42.34
C GLU A 51 -21.98 -3.71 -41.63
N LYS A 52 -22.12 -2.56 -42.30
CA LYS A 52 -21.78 -1.25 -41.73
C LYS A 52 -23.02 -0.46 -41.36
N TYR A 53 -22.92 0.31 -40.29
CA TYR A 53 -23.93 1.30 -39.91
C TYR A 53 -23.59 2.64 -40.54
N VAL A 54 -24.38 3.06 -41.53
CA VAL A 54 -24.21 4.33 -42.26
C VAL A 54 -25.27 5.33 -41.83
N ALA A 55 -24.87 6.47 -41.27
CA ALA A 55 -25.81 7.51 -40.83
C ALA A 55 -26.55 8.11 -42.04
N SER A 56 -27.88 7.96 -42.10
CA SER A 56 -28.70 8.53 -43.18
C SER A 56 -29.28 9.90 -42.84
N SER A 57 -29.23 10.27 -41.55
CA SER A 57 -29.68 11.54 -40.98
C SER A 57 -28.61 12.16 -40.07
N PHE A 58 -28.65 13.49 -39.90
CA PHE A 58 -27.82 14.20 -38.93
C PHE A 58 -28.22 13.84 -37.50
N ASN A 59 -27.26 13.94 -36.57
CA ASN A 59 -27.44 13.65 -35.13
C ASN A 59 -28.06 12.28 -34.86
N SER A 60 -27.61 11.27 -35.60
CA SER A 60 -28.07 9.89 -35.43
C SER A 60 -27.36 9.24 -34.25
N LEU A 61 -28.13 8.65 -33.35
CA LEU A 61 -27.67 7.98 -32.14
C LEU A 61 -28.33 6.61 -32.02
N TYR A 62 -27.51 5.56 -32.08
CA TYR A 62 -27.93 4.19 -31.84
C TYR A 62 -27.20 3.65 -30.59
N LEU A 63 -27.95 3.10 -29.64
CA LEU A 63 -27.42 2.59 -28.36
C LEU A 63 -27.30 1.06 -28.41
N LEU A 64 -26.34 0.48 -27.70
CA LEU A 64 -26.32 -0.97 -27.46
C LEU A 64 -27.55 -1.36 -26.66
N LYS A 65 -28.17 -2.49 -27.04
CA LYS A 65 -29.28 -3.08 -26.29
C LYS A 65 -28.82 -3.59 -24.92
N ASP A 66 -27.63 -4.16 -24.87
CA ASP A 66 -27.01 -4.64 -23.63
C ASP A 66 -26.23 -3.50 -22.95
N GLU A 67 -26.20 -3.52 -21.62
CA GLU A 67 -25.40 -2.59 -20.84
C GLU A 67 -23.90 -2.87 -20.97
N PHE A 68 -23.10 -1.80 -21.07
CA PHE A 68 -21.65 -1.86 -21.03
C PHE A 68 -21.16 -1.57 -19.61
N THR A 69 -21.17 -2.61 -18.79
CA THR A 69 -20.75 -2.54 -17.37
C THR A 69 -19.24 -2.66 -17.21
N LYS A 70 -18.59 -3.47 -18.04
CA LYS A 70 -17.13 -3.68 -18.09
C LYS A 70 -16.72 -4.28 -19.44
N GLY A 71 -15.41 -4.31 -19.71
CA GLY A 71 -14.82 -4.96 -20.87
C GLY A 71 -14.44 -3.97 -21.98
N GLN A 72 -14.43 -4.42 -23.23
CA GLN A 72 -14.03 -3.62 -24.39
C GLN A 72 -15.15 -3.51 -25.43
N PHE A 73 -15.29 -2.29 -25.96
CA PHE A 73 -16.02 -2.00 -27.19
C PHE A 73 -15.03 -1.51 -28.24
N LYS A 74 -15.01 -2.11 -29.43
CA LYS A 74 -14.23 -1.66 -30.59
C LYS A 74 -15.16 -1.36 -31.77
N THR A 75 -14.83 -0.33 -32.53
CA THR A 75 -15.43 -0.04 -33.84
C THR A 75 -14.44 0.72 -34.70
N SER A 76 -14.56 0.58 -36.01
CA SER A 76 -13.90 1.47 -36.97
C SER A 76 -14.88 2.56 -37.38
N ILE A 77 -14.41 3.81 -37.51
CA ILE A 77 -15.21 4.98 -37.91
C ILE A 77 -14.64 5.56 -39.20
N ASP A 78 -15.50 5.81 -40.20
CA ASP A 78 -15.19 6.56 -41.41
C ASP A 78 -16.09 7.82 -41.47
N ILE A 79 -15.47 9.01 -41.38
CA ILE A 79 -16.17 10.29 -41.25
C ILE A 79 -16.21 10.99 -42.61
N LYS A 80 -17.40 11.08 -43.22
CA LYS A 80 -17.58 11.79 -44.50
C LYS A 80 -17.94 13.25 -44.36
N ASP A 81 -18.63 13.62 -43.27
CA ASP A 81 -19.08 14.98 -43.02
C ASP A 81 -18.19 15.67 -41.97
N LYS A 82 -17.32 16.56 -42.46
CA LYS A 82 -16.33 17.28 -41.64
C LYS A 82 -16.95 18.40 -40.78
N PHE A 83 -18.26 18.65 -40.89
CA PHE A 83 -18.93 19.76 -40.21
C PHE A 83 -19.74 19.32 -38.98
N SER A 84 -19.43 18.15 -38.42
CA SER A 84 -20.11 17.63 -37.23
C SER A 84 -19.18 16.83 -36.32
N GLU A 85 -19.55 16.72 -35.05
CA GLU A 85 -18.91 15.78 -34.12
C GLU A 85 -19.37 14.34 -34.42
N ASN A 86 -18.43 13.40 -34.47
CA ASN A 86 -18.72 11.99 -34.76
C ASN A 86 -17.92 11.10 -33.81
N GLY A 87 -18.54 10.09 -33.23
CA GLY A 87 -17.88 9.26 -32.22
C GLY A 87 -18.82 8.32 -31.49
N LEU A 88 -18.58 8.16 -30.19
CA LEU A 88 -19.31 7.32 -29.28
C LEU A 88 -19.88 8.16 -28.13
N VAL A 89 -21.03 7.72 -27.62
CA VAL A 89 -21.51 8.18 -26.31
C VAL A 89 -21.40 7.06 -25.29
N LEU A 90 -20.97 7.41 -24.08
CA LEU A 90 -20.75 6.48 -22.97
C LEU A 90 -21.58 6.92 -21.78
N ASN A 91 -22.07 5.93 -21.02
CA ASN A 91 -22.93 6.16 -19.87
C ASN A 91 -24.12 7.08 -20.21
N TYR A 92 -24.83 6.74 -21.29
CA TYR A 92 -25.82 7.63 -21.88
C TYR A 92 -27.16 7.67 -21.13
N SER A 93 -27.56 8.88 -20.77
CA SER A 93 -28.95 9.30 -20.53
C SER A 93 -29.25 10.55 -21.37
N GLU A 94 -30.52 10.88 -21.59
CA GLU A 94 -30.92 11.94 -22.53
C GLU A 94 -30.20 13.30 -22.32
N ASN A 95 -29.92 13.66 -21.07
CA ASN A 95 -29.27 14.93 -20.71
C ASN A 95 -27.88 14.78 -20.08
N SER A 96 -27.41 13.55 -19.82
CA SER A 96 -26.13 13.31 -19.16
C SER A 96 -25.41 12.12 -19.78
N TYR A 97 -24.20 12.37 -20.30
CA TYR A 97 -23.37 11.36 -20.98
C TYR A 97 -21.92 11.86 -21.14
N TYR A 98 -21.03 10.94 -21.48
CA TYR A 98 -19.71 11.28 -22.02
C TYR A 98 -19.71 11.12 -23.54
N PHE A 99 -19.11 12.07 -24.25
CA PHE A 99 -18.81 11.92 -25.67
C PHE A 99 -17.33 11.58 -25.84
N VAL A 100 -17.03 10.63 -26.73
CA VAL A 100 -15.67 10.27 -27.14
C VAL A 100 -15.65 10.17 -28.66
N GLY A 101 -14.98 11.10 -29.33
CA GLY A 101 -14.99 11.13 -30.79
C GLY A 101 -14.13 12.23 -31.35
N PHE A 102 -14.49 12.71 -32.54
CA PHE A 102 -13.71 13.70 -33.27
C PHE A 102 -14.50 14.98 -33.45
N ASP A 103 -13.82 16.12 -33.30
CA ASP A 103 -14.38 17.44 -33.57
C ASP A 103 -14.35 17.80 -35.06
N LEU A 104 -14.85 19.00 -35.37
CA LEU A 104 -14.91 19.58 -36.72
C LEU A 104 -13.55 19.74 -37.42
N SER A 105 -12.48 19.75 -36.63
CA SER A 105 -11.10 19.87 -37.11
C SER A 105 -10.37 18.52 -37.16
N GLY A 106 -11.05 17.43 -36.78
CA GLY A 106 -10.49 16.09 -36.73
C GLY A 106 -9.64 15.80 -35.48
N ASN A 107 -9.70 16.68 -34.47
CA ASN A 107 -9.05 16.41 -33.19
C ASN A 107 -9.86 15.39 -32.40
N ILE A 108 -9.19 14.54 -31.62
CA ILE A 108 -9.89 13.73 -30.62
C ILE A 108 -10.46 14.65 -29.54
N LEU A 109 -11.75 14.50 -29.25
CA LEU A 109 -12.52 15.29 -28.30
C LEU A 109 -13.23 14.36 -27.32
N VAL A 110 -13.05 14.62 -26.03
CA VAL A 110 -13.78 13.97 -24.94
C VAL A 110 -14.39 15.04 -24.05
N TYR A 111 -15.70 14.96 -23.82
CA TYR A 111 -16.40 15.85 -22.91
C TYR A 111 -17.44 15.12 -22.07
N ARG A 112 -17.71 15.66 -20.89
CA ARG A 112 -18.85 15.29 -20.05
C ARG A 112 -19.95 16.31 -20.25
N LYS A 113 -21.16 15.84 -20.56
CA LYS A 113 -22.39 16.62 -20.48
C LYS A 113 -23.19 16.16 -19.27
N ASN A 114 -23.64 17.09 -18.45
CA ASN A 114 -24.55 16.83 -17.34
C ASN A 114 -25.60 17.93 -17.25
N ASN A 115 -26.79 17.67 -17.77
CA ASN A 115 -27.83 18.67 -17.98
C ASN A 115 -27.31 19.83 -18.84
N ASN A 116 -27.25 21.04 -18.26
CA ASN A 116 -26.77 22.25 -18.94
C ASN A 116 -25.25 22.47 -18.76
N ASP A 117 -24.58 21.64 -17.96
CA ASP A 117 -23.13 21.71 -17.77
C ASP A 117 -22.40 20.88 -18.84
N LEU A 118 -21.42 21.48 -19.50
CA LEU A 118 -20.54 20.81 -20.46
C LEU A 118 -19.09 21.08 -20.06
N LYS A 119 -18.37 20.03 -19.64
CA LYS A 119 -16.95 20.08 -19.29
C LYS A 119 -16.16 19.33 -20.35
N ILE A 120 -15.32 20.04 -21.11
CA ILE A 120 -14.33 19.41 -21.98
C ILE A 120 -13.27 18.76 -21.08
N LEU A 121 -13.07 17.45 -21.24
CA LEU A 121 -12.09 16.68 -20.48
C LEU A 121 -10.78 16.54 -21.25
N PHE A 122 -10.87 16.42 -22.57
CA PHE A 122 -9.72 16.24 -23.44
C PHE A 122 -9.98 16.78 -24.85
N ASN A 123 -9.00 17.46 -25.43
CA ASN A 123 -8.99 17.82 -26.85
C ASN A 123 -7.54 17.80 -27.35
N LYS A 124 -7.24 17.00 -28.38
CA LYS A 124 -5.88 16.86 -28.91
C LYS A 124 -5.86 16.61 -30.42
N THR A 125 -4.95 17.29 -31.12
CA THR A 125 -4.65 17.02 -32.52
C THR A 125 -3.89 15.69 -32.69
N LEU A 126 -4.35 14.86 -33.63
CA LEU A 126 -3.71 13.60 -33.98
C LEU A 126 -2.63 13.80 -35.05
N ASP A 127 -1.72 12.84 -35.15
CA ASP A 127 -0.60 12.81 -36.09
C ASP A 127 -0.98 12.31 -37.49
N PHE A 128 -2.28 12.10 -37.75
CA PHE A 128 -2.85 11.69 -39.03
C PHE A 128 -4.21 12.37 -39.27
N ASP A 129 -4.64 12.44 -40.52
CA ASP A 129 -5.93 13.02 -40.90
C ASP A 129 -7.06 11.98 -40.73
N VAL A 130 -7.98 12.23 -39.81
CA VAL A 130 -9.12 11.34 -39.53
C VAL A 130 -10.19 11.33 -40.62
N PHE A 131 -10.22 12.33 -41.51
CA PHE A 131 -11.25 12.43 -42.54
C PHE A 131 -10.91 11.70 -43.83
N ASP A 132 -9.63 11.39 -44.03
CA ASP A 132 -9.13 10.66 -45.20
C ASP A 132 -8.83 9.18 -44.86
N ASN A 133 -9.03 8.77 -43.61
CA ASN A 133 -8.72 7.43 -43.12
C ASN A 133 -9.89 6.86 -42.31
N THR A 134 -10.04 5.54 -42.36
CA THR A 134 -10.84 4.82 -41.36
C THR A 134 -10.03 4.75 -40.06
N VAL A 135 -10.67 5.07 -38.94
CA VAL A 135 -10.01 5.16 -37.64
C VAL A 135 -10.62 4.13 -36.69
N ASP A 136 -9.77 3.30 -36.08
CA ASP A 136 -10.21 2.35 -35.07
C ASP A 136 -10.32 3.06 -33.72
N VAL A 137 -11.51 2.98 -33.12
CA VAL A 137 -11.81 3.53 -31.80
C VAL A 137 -12.16 2.37 -30.88
N SER A 138 -11.44 2.28 -29.77
CA SER A 138 -11.73 1.29 -28.72
C SER A 138 -11.92 1.97 -27.36
N ILE A 139 -12.95 1.52 -26.64
CA ILE A 139 -13.24 1.93 -25.26
C ILE A 139 -13.07 0.71 -24.38
N LEU A 140 -12.16 0.79 -23.41
CA LEU A 140 -12.06 -0.18 -22.33
C LEU A 140 -12.71 0.41 -21.09
N LYS A 141 -13.62 -0.33 -20.46
CA LYS A 141 -14.26 0.04 -19.20
C LYS A 141 -13.87 -0.97 -18.12
N ASN A 142 -13.27 -0.47 -17.04
CA ASN A 142 -12.98 -1.26 -15.86
C ASN A 142 -13.52 -0.52 -14.62
N GLU A 143 -14.57 -1.09 -14.02
CA GLU A 143 -15.38 -0.43 -12.98
C GLU A 143 -15.84 0.97 -13.45
N ASP A 144 -15.41 2.02 -12.76
CA ASP A 144 -15.71 3.42 -13.11
C ASP A 144 -14.71 4.02 -14.10
N ASN A 145 -13.65 3.33 -14.48
CA ASN A 145 -12.59 3.92 -15.31
C ASN A 145 -12.82 3.60 -16.79
N TYR A 146 -12.68 4.63 -17.63
CA TYR A 146 -12.67 4.52 -19.07
C TYR A 146 -11.26 4.78 -19.61
N GLU A 147 -10.80 3.91 -20.50
CA GLU A 147 -9.62 4.12 -21.33
C GLU A 147 -10.02 4.24 -22.80
N VAL A 148 -9.54 5.30 -23.45
CA VAL A 148 -9.83 5.59 -24.87
C VAL A 148 -8.60 5.26 -25.70
N TYR A 149 -8.81 4.45 -26.74
CA TYR A 149 -7.78 4.05 -27.68
C TYR A 149 -8.15 4.46 -29.11
N ILE A 150 -7.16 4.97 -29.83
CA ILE A 150 -7.27 5.32 -31.25
C ILE A 150 -6.16 4.59 -32.00
N ASN A 151 -6.53 3.75 -32.97
CA ASN A 151 -5.61 2.86 -33.70
C ASN A 151 -4.70 2.07 -32.73
N ASP A 152 -5.32 1.43 -31.74
CA ASP A 152 -4.72 0.66 -30.64
C ASP A 152 -3.71 1.40 -29.74
N LYS A 153 -3.60 2.73 -29.85
CA LYS A 153 -2.83 3.57 -28.93
C LYS A 153 -3.75 4.21 -27.89
N ASN A 154 -3.42 4.06 -26.60
CA ASN A 154 -4.12 4.76 -25.52
C ASN A 154 -3.90 6.27 -25.65
N VAL A 155 -4.98 7.06 -25.69
CA VAL A 155 -4.93 8.52 -25.88
C VAL A 155 -5.43 9.31 -24.68
N PHE A 156 -6.37 8.78 -23.90
CA PHE A 156 -6.95 9.48 -22.76
C PHE A 156 -7.66 8.50 -21.82
N ASN A 157 -7.53 8.72 -20.51
CA ASN A 157 -8.21 7.95 -19.48
C ASN A 157 -8.99 8.89 -18.58
N PHE A 158 -10.18 8.50 -18.14
CA PHE A 158 -10.98 9.30 -17.21
C PHE A 158 -11.88 8.41 -16.34
N LYS A 159 -12.27 8.94 -15.19
CA LYS A 159 -13.22 8.29 -14.29
C LYS A 159 -14.65 8.73 -14.61
N ASN A 160 -15.57 7.78 -14.53
CA ASN A 160 -17.00 8.00 -14.53
C ASN A 160 -17.40 8.70 -13.22
N GLU A 161 -17.93 9.90 -13.34
CA GLU A 161 -18.48 10.72 -12.24
C GLU A 161 -20.00 10.81 -12.33
N LEU A 162 -20.60 10.21 -13.38
CA LEU A 162 -22.04 10.20 -13.60
C LEU A 162 -22.60 8.86 -13.13
N ASP A 163 -23.49 8.88 -12.15
CA ASP A 163 -24.28 7.71 -11.77
C ASP A 163 -25.65 7.77 -12.47
N VAL A 164 -25.67 7.50 -13.79
CA VAL A 164 -26.88 7.66 -14.62
C VAL A 164 -27.29 6.40 -15.38
N SER A 165 -26.37 5.64 -15.97
CA SER A 165 -26.68 4.43 -16.75
C SER A 165 -25.42 3.55 -16.98
N ASN A 166 -25.53 2.54 -17.84
CA ASN A 166 -24.38 1.85 -18.44
C ASN A 166 -24.51 1.75 -19.97
N LYS A 167 -25.27 2.64 -20.61
CA LYS A 167 -25.50 2.58 -22.06
C LYS A 167 -24.31 3.16 -22.84
N LEU A 168 -23.92 2.47 -23.91
CA LEU A 168 -22.94 2.92 -24.90
C LEU A 168 -23.61 3.03 -26.26
N GLY A 169 -23.22 3.97 -27.11
CA GLY A 169 -23.78 4.08 -28.45
C GLY A 169 -22.91 4.75 -29.48
N LEU A 170 -23.28 4.55 -30.75
CA LEU A 170 -22.70 5.21 -31.91
C LEU A 170 -23.38 6.57 -32.11
N TYR A 171 -22.60 7.64 -32.18
CA TYR A 171 -23.10 8.99 -32.43
C TYR A 171 -22.51 9.58 -33.70
N ALA A 172 -23.36 9.76 -34.71
CA ALA A 172 -23.02 10.46 -35.93
C ALA A 172 -23.73 11.82 -35.96
N GLY A 173 -23.01 12.89 -35.66
CA GLY A 173 -23.51 14.25 -35.90
C GLY A 173 -23.75 14.49 -37.40
N GLY A 174 -22.92 13.89 -38.25
CA GLY A 174 -22.89 14.11 -39.69
C GLY A 174 -23.51 12.98 -40.50
N LYS A 175 -24.08 13.34 -41.65
CA LYS A 175 -24.63 12.34 -42.57
C LYS A 175 -23.51 11.61 -43.31
N GLY A 176 -23.64 10.29 -43.45
CA GLY A 176 -22.68 9.44 -44.16
C GLY A 176 -21.52 8.94 -43.31
N THR A 177 -21.43 9.35 -42.05
CA THR A 177 -20.51 8.73 -41.08
C THR A 177 -20.85 7.25 -40.95
N THR A 178 -19.83 6.41 -41.05
CA THR A 178 -19.97 4.96 -41.13
C THR A 178 -19.24 4.28 -39.98
N TYR A 179 -19.86 3.28 -39.38
CA TYR A 179 -19.27 2.42 -38.35
C TYR A 179 -19.23 0.98 -38.83
N SER A 180 -18.07 0.34 -38.68
CA SER A 180 -17.84 -1.06 -39.05
C SER A 180 -17.03 -1.79 -37.98
N ASN A 181 -16.89 -3.10 -38.10
CA ASN A 181 -16.10 -3.93 -37.17
C ASN A 181 -16.51 -3.79 -35.69
N LEU A 182 -17.82 -3.68 -35.44
CA LEU A 182 -18.34 -3.60 -34.08
C LEU A 182 -18.03 -4.89 -33.32
N ALA A 183 -17.14 -4.81 -32.36
CA ALA A 183 -16.79 -5.91 -31.46
C ALA A 183 -17.01 -5.49 -30.02
N PHE A 184 -17.59 -6.41 -29.25
CA PHE A 184 -17.90 -6.20 -27.85
C PHE A 184 -17.52 -7.44 -27.07
N ASN A 185 -16.72 -7.26 -26.02
CA ASN A 185 -16.31 -8.32 -25.13
C ASN A 185 -16.39 -7.82 -23.69
N GLN A 186 -17.38 -8.28 -22.93
CA GLN A 186 -17.59 -7.85 -21.54
C GLN A 186 -16.48 -8.29 -20.58
N ASP A 187 -15.67 -9.27 -20.97
CA ASP A 187 -14.63 -9.84 -20.13
C ASP A 187 -13.21 -9.55 -20.64
N TYR A 188 -13.06 -8.70 -21.68
CA TYR A 188 -11.75 -8.33 -22.20
C TYR A 188 -11.01 -7.35 -21.29
N SER A 189 -9.72 -7.62 -21.08
CA SER A 189 -8.76 -6.65 -20.56
C SER A 189 -7.50 -6.63 -21.44
N TYR A 190 -7.09 -5.42 -21.81
CA TYR A 190 -5.89 -5.19 -22.63
C TYR A 190 -4.62 -5.66 -21.92
N ASP A 191 -4.61 -5.68 -20.59
CA ASP A 191 -3.44 -6.06 -19.79
C ASP A 191 -3.16 -7.58 -19.81
N TYR A 192 -4.02 -8.39 -20.45
CA TYR A 192 -3.83 -9.84 -20.61
C TYR A 192 -3.75 -10.30 -22.08
N ASP A 193 -3.52 -9.37 -23.01
CA ASP A 193 -3.31 -9.70 -24.41
C ASP A 193 -1.80 -9.92 -24.68
N SER A 194 -1.41 -11.10 -25.17
CA SER A 194 0.01 -11.37 -25.42
C SER A 194 0.63 -10.47 -26.50
N GLU A 195 -0.18 -9.93 -27.43
CA GLU A 195 0.31 -9.06 -28.49
C GLU A 195 0.82 -7.71 -27.95
N VAL A 196 0.38 -7.33 -26.75
CA VAL A 196 0.72 -6.05 -26.13
C VAL A 196 1.95 -6.11 -25.22
N TYR A 197 2.68 -7.22 -25.29
CA TYR A 197 3.88 -7.45 -24.50
C TYR A 197 5.05 -7.92 -25.37
N ASP A 198 6.23 -7.38 -25.04
CA ASP A 198 7.50 -7.89 -25.51
C ASP A 198 8.02 -8.95 -24.52
N PHE A 199 8.75 -9.94 -25.04
CA PHE A 199 9.34 -11.03 -24.25
C PHE A 199 10.87 -11.00 -24.28
N PRO A 200 11.52 -10.01 -23.64
CA PRO A 200 12.98 -9.93 -23.70
C PRO A 200 13.68 -11.14 -23.09
N LYS A 201 13.01 -11.86 -22.20
CA LYS A 201 13.45 -13.21 -21.85
C LYS A 201 12.35 -14.10 -21.33
N GLY A 202 12.48 -15.37 -21.70
CA GLY A 202 11.66 -16.42 -21.16
C GLY A 202 10.29 -16.32 -21.78
N THR A 203 9.36 -17.08 -21.24
CA THR A 203 8.01 -17.20 -21.74
C THR A 203 7.02 -17.03 -20.60
N PHE A 204 5.87 -16.48 -20.98
CA PHE A 204 4.68 -16.38 -20.16
C PHE A 204 3.49 -16.89 -20.98
N GLU A 205 2.53 -17.49 -20.30
CA GLU A 205 1.22 -17.86 -20.84
C GLU A 205 0.21 -16.78 -20.44
N PHE A 206 -0.61 -16.37 -21.41
CA PHE A 206 -1.64 -15.36 -21.25
C PHE A 206 -3.01 -16.04 -21.25
N GLU A 207 -3.76 -15.80 -20.19
CA GLU A 207 -5.14 -16.26 -20.03
C GLU A 207 -6.03 -15.04 -19.73
N GLU A 208 -7.34 -15.19 -19.90
CA GLU A 208 -8.35 -14.10 -19.87
C GLU A 208 -8.18 -13.06 -18.76
N ASN A 209 -7.65 -13.44 -17.58
CA ASN A 209 -7.44 -12.53 -16.45
C ASN A 209 -6.11 -12.71 -15.72
N LYS A 210 -5.12 -13.38 -16.33
CA LYS A 210 -3.82 -13.62 -15.67
C LYS A 210 -2.69 -13.86 -16.66
N ILE A 211 -1.49 -13.50 -16.23
CA ILE A 211 -0.22 -13.82 -16.88
C ILE A 211 0.51 -14.82 -15.99
N VAL A 212 0.93 -15.97 -16.55
CA VAL A 212 1.61 -17.03 -15.80
C VAL A 212 3.00 -17.24 -16.38
N SER A 213 4.04 -17.20 -15.55
CA SER A 213 5.38 -17.56 -16.04
C SER A 213 5.43 -19.04 -16.40
N SER A 214 5.86 -19.35 -17.63
CA SER A 214 6.05 -20.73 -18.13
C SER A 214 7.53 -21.13 -18.18
N SER A 215 8.43 -20.22 -17.78
CA SER A 215 9.87 -20.46 -17.67
C SER A 215 10.45 -19.70 -16.46
N THR A 216 11.59 -20.16 -15.96
CA THR A 216 12.34 -19.48 -14.89
C THR A 216 13.12 -18.29 -15.43
N ASN A 217 13.31 -17.26 -14.60
CA ASN A 217 14.02 -16.03 -14.93
C ASN A 217 13.49 -15.37 -16.21
N ALA A 218 12.18 -15.16 -16.22
CA ALA A 218 11.46 -14.55 -17.31
C ALA A 218 11.16 -13.08 -17.00
N ILE A 219 11.13 -12.25 -18.03
CA ILE A 219 10.71 -10.86 -17.98
C ILE A 219 9.80 -10.58 -19.18
N VAL A 220 8.67 -9.96 -18.92
CA VAL A 220 7.71 -9.54 -19.94
C VAL A 220 7.42 -8.07 -19.74
N VAL A 221 7.44 -7.29 -20.83
CA VAL A 221 7.44 -5.83 -20.80
C VAL A 221 6.28 -5.33 -21.64
N SER A 222 5.44 -4.45 -21.08
CA SER A 222 4.32 -3.87 -21.83
C SER A 222 4.87 -3.00 -22.96
N ASN A 223 4.37 -3.20 -24.18
CA ASN A 223 4.63 -2.35 -25.35
C ASN A 223 3.44 -1.41 -25.65
N ALA A 224 2.32 -1.65 -24.99
CA ALA A 224 1.05 -0.95 -25.16
C ALA A 224 0.92 0.34 -24.36
N LYS A 225 1.37 0.31 -23.11
CA LYS A 225 1.22 1.40 -22.14
C LYS A 225 2.61 1.85 -21.68
N THR A 226 2.73 3.14 -21.35
CA THR A 226 3.98 3.71 -20.84
C THR A 226 3.83 4.16 -19.39
N PHE A 227 4.91 4.00 -18.63
CA PHE A 227 5.03 4.34 -17.22
C PHE A 227 6.35 5.05 -16.95
N SER A 228 6.33 6.39 -17.01
CA SER A 228 7.44 7.25 -16.56
C SER A 228 7.23 7.77 -15.13
N GLU A 229 5.97 8.04 -14.79
CA GLU A 229 5.50 8.64 -13.55
C GLU A 229 4.04 8.21 -13.36
N GLY A 230 3.64 7.95 -12.12
CA GLY A 230 2.35 7.29 -11.87
C GLY A 230 2.39 6.28 -10.75
N SER A 231 1.35 5.45 -10.72
CA SER A 231 1.29 4.23 -9.93
C SER A 231 1.12 2.98 -10.80
N LEU A 232 1.87 1.93 -10.47
CA LEU A 232 1.73 0.59 -11.04
C LEU A 232 1.45 -0.39 -9.90
N GLU A 233 0.28 -1.03 -9.94
CA GLU A 233 -0.13 -2.06 -9.00
C GLU A 233 -0.33 -3.39 -9.72
N VAL A 234 0.15 -4.49 -9.12
CA VAL A 234 0.00 -5.85 -9.64
C VAL A 234 -0.21 -6.82 -8.49
N THR A 235 -1.18 -7.72 -8.61
CA THR A 235 -1.36 -8.84 -7.69
C THR A 235 -0.58 -10.05 -8.18
N MET A 236 0.36 -10.53 -7.34
CA MET A 236 1.27 -11.63 -7.65
C MET A 236 1.07 -12.81 -6.70
N ALA A 237 0.87 -14.01 -7.25
CA ALA A 237 0.86 -15.26 -6.49
C ALA A 237 2.15 -16.05 -6.70
N LEU A 238 2.87 -16.35 -5.62
CA LEU A 238 4.21 -16.98 -5.69
C LEU A 238 4.16 -18.48 -6.00
N LYS A 239 3.10 -19.20 -5.62
CA LYS A 239 2.92 -20.64 -5.88
C LYS A 239 4.16 -21.50 -5.54
N GLN A 240 4.76 -21.28 -4.36
CA GLN A 240 5.98 -21.95 -3.86
C GLN A 240 7.28 -21.55 -4.58
N SER A 241 7.26 -20.51 -5.40
CA SER A 241 8.47 -19.93 -5.99
C SER A 241 9.47 -19.52 -4.90
N LYS A 242 10.74 -19.87 -5.10
CA LYS A 242 11.87 -19.59 -4.18
C LYS A 242 12.90 -18.66 -4.84
N THR A 243 12.41 -17.69 -5.59
CA THR A 243 13.23 -16.75 -6.39
C THR A 243 12.73 -15.33 -6.21
N ASP A 244 13.39 -14.36 -6.86
CA ASP A 244 12.93 -12.97 -6.88
C ASP A 244 11.82 -12.81 -7.92
N ASN A 245 10.68 -12.29 -7.49
CA ASN A 245 9.51 -12.10 -8.35
C ASN A 245 8.87 -10.74 -8.05
N GLY A 246 8.31 -10.09 -9.07
CA GLY A 246 7.58 -8.84 -8.89
C GLY A 246 7.56 -8.01 -10.15
N ILE A 247 7.73 -6.70 -9.99
CA ILE A 247 7.51 -5.72 -11.07
C ILE A 247 8.79 -4.98 -11.42
N VAL A 248 8.91 -4.59 -12.69
CA VAL A 248 9.94 -3.69 -13.20
C VAL A 248 9.29 -2.42 -13.75
N PHE A 249 9.97 -1.29 -13.59
CA PHE A 249 9.40 0.01 -13.96
C PHE A 249 10.48 1.05 -14.28
N ALA A 250 10.07 2.13 -14.94
CA ALA A 250 10.95 3.12 -15.54
C ALA A 250 12.05 2.49 -16.41
N LEU A 251 11.68 1.46 -17.18
CA LEU A 251 12.59 0.66 -17.98
C LEU A 251 12.96 1.41 -19.26
N SER A 252 14.27 1.53 -19.50
CA SER A 252 14.88 1.94 -20.75
C SER A 252 15.67 0.78 -21.33
N ASP A 253 15.33 0.46 -22.55
CA ASP A 253 15.67 -0.79 -23.21
C ASP A 253 16.67 -0.53 -24.36
N ASN A 254 16.83 0.75 -24.72
CA ASN A 254 17.74 1.27 -25.74
C ASN A 254 17.63 0.53 -27.08
N GLY A 255 16.41 0.10 -27.45
CA GLY A 255 16.11 -0.57 -28.71
C GLY A 255 16.54 -2.04 -28.77
N LYS A 256 16.89 -2.64 -27.64
CA LYS A 256 17.20 -4.07 -27.56
C LYS A 256 15.92 -4.91 -27.49
N ILE A 257 16.05 -6.17 -27.86
CA ILE A 257 14.93 -7.13 -27.92
C ILE A 257 15.10 -8.35 -26.99
N GLU A 258 16.26 -8.51 -26.34
CA GLU A 258 16.54 -9.59 -25.36
C GLU A 258 17.29 -9.05 -24.11
N TYR A 259 17.00 -9.52 -22.86
CA TYR A 259 17.63 -8.97 -21.64
C TYR A 259 18.15 -9.94 -20.56
N TRP A 260 19.46 -9.82 -20.28
CA TRP A 260 20.22 -10.10 -19.02
C TRP A 260 21.46 -9.19 -18.97
N GLU A 261 21.18 -7.89 -19.06
CA GLU A 261 21.98 -6.81 -18.48
C GLU A 261 23.38 -6.53 -19.08
N GLU A 262 23.36 -5.99 -20.30
CA GLU A 262 24.23 -4.86 -20.70
C GLU A 262 23.32 -3.87 -21.44
N GLY A 263 23.46 -2.55 -21.27
CA GLY A 263 22.73 -1.57 -22.09
C GLY A 263 21.26 -1.33 -21.72
N VAL A 264 20.79 -1.75 -20.54
CA VAL A 264 19.40 -1.62 -20.08
C VAL A 264 19.40 -0.96 -18.71
N SER A 265 18.40 -0.13 -18.43
CA SER A 265 18.18 0.41 -17.10
C SER A 265 16.73 0.24 -16.68
N TYR A 266 16.48 -0.18 -15.44
CA TYR A 266 15.13 -0.24 -14.86
C TYR A 266 15.20 -0.31 -13.33
N TYR A 267 14.14 0.14 -12.66
CA TYR A 267 13.91 -0.20 -11.26
C TYR A 267 13.18 -1.52 -11.15
N PHE A 268 13.35 -2.17 -10.01
CA PHE A 268 12.57 -3.33 -9.67
C PHE A 268 12.09 -3.32 -8.22
N PHE A 269 10.89 -3.86 -8.01
CA PHE A 269 10.33 -4.10 -6.69
C PHE A 269 9.88 -5.55 -6.58
N PHE A 270 10.62 -6.33 -5.78
CA PHE A 270 10.48 -7.77 -5.68
C PHE A 270 10.11 -8.25 -4.29
N VAL A 271 9.49 -9.43 -4.25
CA VAL A 271 9.43 -10.31 -3.10
C VAL A 271 10.33 -11.51 -3.39
N ASN A 272 11.26 -11.78 -2.47
CA ASN A 272 12.20 -12.89 -2.61
C ASN A 272 11.78 -14.13 -1.80
N LYS A 273 12.58 -15.19 -1.95
CA LYS A 273 12.38 -16.50 -1.30
C LYS A 273 12.36 -16.47 0.23
N ASP A 274 13.08 -15.52 0.83
CA ASP A 274 13.28 -15.40 2.27
C ASP A 274 12.20 -14.51 2.91
N GLY A 275 11.18 -14.12 2.13
CA GLY A 275 10.13 -13.21 2.58
C GLY A 275 10.64 -11.78 2.75
N THR A 276 11.57 -11.36 1.89
CA THR A 276 12.10 -10.00 1.90
C THR A 276 11.55 -9.23 0.70
N ALA A 277 10.97 -8.07 0.99
CA ALA A 277 10.69 -7.04 -0.01
C ALA A 277 12.01 -6.38 -0.40
N LEU A 278 12.23 -6.14 -1.69
CA LEU A 278 13.46 -5.56 -2.23
C LEU A 278 13.14 -4.53 -3.29
N LEU A 279 13.51 -3.28 -3.04
CA LEU A 279 13.62 -2.25 -4.08
C LEU A 279 15.06 -2.22 -4.56
N GLY A 280 15.25 -2.26 -5.87
CA GLY A 280 16.56 -2.09 -6.46
C GLY A 280 16.52 -1.47 -7.85
N LYS A 281 17.71 -1.32 -8.43
CA LYS A 281 17.94 -0.63 -9.69
C LYS A 281 18.99 -1.35 -10.50
N VAL A 282 18.71 -1.51 -11.79
CA VAL A 282 19.67 -1.83 -12.82
C VAL A 282 19.95 -0.55 -13.58
N ASP A 283 21.21 -0.10 -13.61
CA ASP A 283 21.63 1.10 -14.33
C ASP A 283 22.69 0.74 -15.37
N ASN A 284 22.29 0.76 -16.63
CA ASN A 284 23.10 0.34 -17.77
C ASN A 284 23.73 -1.05 -17.56
N GLY A 285 22.90 -2.00 -17.10
CA GLY A 285 23.29 -3.37 -16.76
C GLY A 285 23.94 -3.55 -15.39
N LYS A 286 24.16 -2.49 -14.61
CA LYS A 286 24.72 -2.62 -13.25
C LYS A 286 23.61 -2.75 -12.22
N TRP A 287 23.56 -3.90 -11.57
CA TRP A 287 22.58 -4.18 -10.53
C TRP A 287 22.98 -3.57 -9.17
N SER A 288 21.99 -3.02 -8.44
CA SER A 288 22.13 -2.52 -7.07
C SER A 288 20.85 -2.69 -6.25
N ALA A 289 20.99 -3.08 -4.98
CA ALA A 289 19.91 -3.02 -4.00
C ALA A 289 19.82 -1.60 -3.44
N LEU A 290 18.62 -1.04 -3.41
CA LEU A 290 18.36 0.31 -2.87
C LEU A 290 17.75 0.25 -1.47
N ALA A 291 16.83 -0.69 -1.23
CA ALA A 291 16.23 -0.92 0.09
C ALA A 291 15.70 -2.35 0.21
N TYR A 292 15.70 -2.90 1.43
CA TYR A 292 15.14 -4.21 1.73
C TYR A 292 14.48 -4.24 3.11
N LYS A 293 13.41 -5.02 3.27
CA LYS A 293 12.66 -5.17 4.52
C LYS A 293 11.94 -6.52 4.55
N SER A 294 11.98 -7.22 5.69
CA SER A 294 11.24 -8.48 5.86
C SER A 294 9.73 -8.24 5.83
N ILE A 295 9.01 -9.14 5.19
CA ILE A 295 7.55 -9.14 5.06
C ILE A 295 6.98 -9.88 6.28
N LYS A 296 6.14 -9.19 7.04
CA LYS A 296 5.45 -9.79 8.19
C LYS A 296 4.48 -10.88 7.71
N ASN A 297 4.49 -12.04 8.38
CA ASN A 297 3.64 -13.19 8.04
C ASN A 297 3.83 -13.71 6.60
N TYR A 298 5.05 -13.66 6.07
CA TYR A 298 5.35 -14.16 4.74
C TYR A 298 4.96 -15.64 4.57
N ASN A 299 4.26 -15.91 3.46
CA ASN A 299 3.93 -17.24 2.96
C ASN A 299 4.44 -17.40 1.51
N ASN A 300 5.29 -18.38 1.27
CA ASN A 300 5.86 -18.65 -0.07
C ASN A 300 4.84 -19.18 -1.09
N SER A 301 3.63 -19.54 -0.66
CA SER A 301 2.48 -19.86 -1.51
C SER A 301 1.43 -18.75 -1.52
N GLY A 302 1.71 -17.65 -0.83
CA GLY A 302 0.83 -16.51 -0.67
C GLY A 302 0.67 -15.66 -1.93
N THR A 303 -0.32 -14.80 -1.86
CA THR A 303 -0.61 -13.75 -2.84
C THR A 303 -0.25 -12.40 -2.24
N TYR A 304 0.40 -11.55 -3.03
CA TYR A 304 0.88 -10.24 -2.62
C TYR A 304 0.48 -9.20 -3.65
N LYS A 305 -0.18 -8.13 -3.20
CA LYS A 305 -0.44 -6.96 -4.02
C LYS A 305 0.75 -6.01 -3.95
N LEU A 306 1.51 -5.90 -5.02
CA LEU A 306 2.66 -5.01 -5.14
C LEU A 306 2.21 -3.71 -5.80
N LYS A 307 2.45 -2.57 -5.17
CA LYS A 307 2.23 -1.24 -5.79
C LYS A 307 3.52 -0.43 -5.72
N VAL A 308 3.87 0.23 -6.82
CA VAL A 308 4.89 1.29 -6.84
C VAL A 308 4.26 2.59 -7.30
N THR A 309 4.53 3.66 -6.56
CA THR A 309 4.18 5.03 -6.95
C THR A 309 5.50 5.75 -7.21
N LYS A 310 5.70 6.23 -8.44
CA LYS A 310 6.88 7.01 -8.83
C LYS A 310 6.43 8.42 -9.16
N HIS A 311 7.04 9.39 -8.49
CA HIS A 311 6.85 10.82 -8.73
C HIS A 311 8.22 11.50 -8.75
N ASN A 312 8.65 12.01 -9.90
CA ASN A 312 9.99 12.53 -10.12
C ASN A 312 11.10 11.53 -9.68
N SER A 313 11.85 11.90 -8.63
CA SER A 313 12.90 11.11 -7.98
C SER A 313 12.40 10.20 -6.86
N ASP A 314 11.17 10.40 -6.41
CA ASP A 314 10.60 9.74 -5.24
C ASP A 314 9.87 8.47 -5.68
N ILE A 315 10.10 7.38 -4.95
CA ILE A 315 9.59 6.04 -5.21
C ILE A 315 9.02 5.51 -3.90
N TYR A 316 7.73 5.19 -3.92
CA TYR A 316 7.02 4.56 -2.81
C TYR A 316 6.66 3.14 -3.22
N CYS A 317 6.93 2.15 -2.36
CA CYS A 317 6.64 0.75 -2.63
C CYS A 317 5.75 0.17 -1.53
N PHE A 318 4.66 -0.47 -1.93
CA PHE A 318 3.66 -1.03 -1.04
C PHE A 318 3.47 -2.52 -1.28
N ILE A 319 3.26 -3.28 -0.21
CA ILE A 319 2.81 -4.67 -0.26
C ILE A 319 1.51 -4.76 0.54
N ASN A 320 0.44 -5.23 -0.10
CA ASN A 320 -0.89 -5.32 0.50
C ASN A 320 -1.30 -4.00 1.17
N ASP A 321 -1.17 -2.89 0.42
CA ASP A 321 -1.48 -1.51 0.84
C ASP A 321 -0.60 -0.92 1.96
N SER A 322 0.25 -1.74 2.58
CA SER A 322 1.21 -1.30 3.59
C SER A 322 2.46 -0.74 2.91
N LEU A 323 2.92 0.44 3.32
CA LEU A 323 4.16 1.02 2.79
C LEU A 323 5.38 0.24 3.30
N TYR A 324 6.21 -0.23 2.37
CA TYR A 324 7.48 -0.89 2.68
C TYR A 324 8.67 0.05 2.49
N PHE A 325 8.67 0.83 1.39
CA PHE A 325 9.79 1.72 1.06
C PHE A 325 9.29 3.10 0.65
N SER A 326 10.02 4.11 1.10
CA SER A 326 10.05 5.45 0.50
C SER A 326 11.50 5.75 0.17
N TYR A 327 11.79 5.95 -1.11
CA TYR A 327 13.14 6.09 -1.60
C TYR A 327 13.23 7.29 -2.55
N LYS A 328 14.21 8.16 -2.32
CA LYS A 328 14.53 9.26 -3.23
C LYS A 328 15.82 8.94 -3.98
N ASP A 329 15.72 8.69 -5.28
CA ASP A 329 16.90 8.47 -6.13
C ASP A 329 17.54 9.82 -6.50
N SER A 330 18.83 9.98 -6.21
CA SER A 330 19.59 11.17 -6.60
C SER A 330 19.88 11.24 -8.10
N ASN A 331 19.81 10.10 -8.79
CA ASN A 331 20.02 9.96 -10.24
C ASN A 331 18.90 9.11 -10.86
N PRO A 332 17.66 9.63 -10.92
CA PRO A 332 16.49 8.84 -11.28
C PRO A 332 16.56 8.29 -12.70
N LEU A 333 16.09 7.05 -12.90
CA LEU A 333 15.91 6.50 -14.25
C LEU A 333 14.75 7.18 -14.96
N THR A 334 14.91 7.39 -16.25
CA THR A 334 13.97 8.11 -17.13
C THR A 334 13.23 7.22 -18.11
N GLY A 335 13.43 5.89 -18.03
CA GLY A 335 12.71 4.96 -18.88
C GLY A 335 11.21 5.05 -18.65
N ASN A 336 10.45 4.62 -19.65
CA ASN A 336 8.99 4.74 -19.66
C ASN A 336 8.29 3.39 -19.89
N LYS A 337 9.02 2.27 -19.86
CA LYS A 337 8.43 0.93 -19.94
C LYS A 337 8.26 0.34 -18.53
N TYR A 338 7.33 -0.60 -18.41
CA TYR A 338 7.13 -1.41 -17.21
C TYR A 338 6.85 -2.86 -17.58
N GLY A 339 6.93 -3.75 -16.60
CA GLY A 339 6.78 -5.16 -16.85
C GLY A 339 6.76 -6.01 -15.59
N LEU A 340 6.73 -7.32 -15.80
CA LEU A 340 6.69 -8.34 -14.77
C LEU A 340 7.96 -9.17 -14.86
N ARG A 341 8.54 -9.51 -13.71
CA ARG A 341 9.70 -10.39 -13.64
C ARG A 341 9.39 -11.59 -12.74
N ALA A 342 9.52 -12.78 -13.31
CA ALA A 342 9.40 -14.04 -12.58
C ALA A 342 10.74 -14.78 -12.57
N GLY A 343 11.39 -14.86 -11.41
CA GLY A 343 12.53 -15.77 -11.25
C GLY A 343 12.11 -17.24 -11.30
N GLY A 344 10.89 -17.56 -10.88
CA GLY A 344 10.35 -18.92 -10.79
C GLY A 344 9.34 -19.26 -11.89
N ASN A 345 9.04 -20.55 -12.03
CA ASN A 345 7.96 -21.03 -12.91
C ASN A 345 6.60 -20.98 -12.17
N ASN A 346 5.51 -20.85 -12.92
CA ASN A 346 4.12 -20.79 -12.41
C ASN A 346 3.81 -19.59 -11.50
N VAL A 347 4.61 -18.53 -11.53
CA VAL A 347 4.30 -17.29 -10.83
C VAL A 347 3.19 -16.59 -11.61
N THR A 348 2.09 -16.29 -10.92
CA THR A 348 0.89 -15.75 -11.55
C THR A 348 0.74 -14.27 -11.24
N TYR A 349 0.46 -13.46 -12.25
CA TYR A 349 0.18 -12.03 -12.14
C TYR A 349 -1.24 -11.73 -12.59
N THR A 350 -1.93 -10.90 -11.81
CA THR A 350 -3.35 -10.54 -11.94
C THR A 350 -3.52 -9.08 -11.51
N SER A 351 -4.69 -8.49 -11.76
CA SER A 351 -5.03 -7.10 -11.39
C SER A 351 -3.91 -6.11 -11.70
N ILE A 352 -3.49 -6.04 -12.96
CA ILE A 352 -2.44 -5.12 -13.41
C ILE A 352 -3.09 -3.75 -13.61
N ASN A 353 -2.87 -2.83 -12.68
CA ASN A 353 -3.46 -1.50 -12.69
C ASN A 353 -2.36 -0.45 -12.90
N LEU A 354 -2.53 0.37 -13.94
CA LEU A 354 -1.60 1.45 -14.27
C LEU A 354 -2.31 2.80 -14.24
N VAL A 355 -1.74 3.74 -13.50
CA VAL A 355 -2.21 5.14 -13.43
C VAL A 355 -1.04 6.04 -13.77
N SER A 356 -0.99 6.58 -15.00
CA SER A 356 0.10 7.46 -15.44
C SER A 356 -0.18 8.93 -15.10
N ALA A 357 0.84 9.68 -14.66
CA ALA A 357 0.70 11.07 -14.18
C ALA A 357 0.12 12.04 -15.22
N ASN A 358 0.44 11.88 -16.51
CA ASN A 358 -0.07 12.74 -17.60
C ASN A 358 -1.60 12.65 -17.79
N ASN A 359 -2.24 11.64 -17.20
CA ASN A 359 -3.68 11.38 -17.32
C ASN A 359 -4.46 11.73 -16.03
N GLN A 360 -3.84 12.41 -15.05
CA GLN A 360 -4.52 12.83 -13.82
C GLN A 360 -4.74 14.34 -13.78
N GLU A 361 -5.96 14.75 -13.43
CA GLU A 361 -6.24 16.12 -12.97
C GLU A 361 -5.43 16.34 -11.66
N GLN A 362 -4.83 17.52 -11.49
CA GLN A 362 -4.02 17.81 -10.31
C GLN A 362 -4.88 17.66 -9.04
N GLU A 363 -4.49 16.77 -8.12
CA GLU A 363 -5.21 16.57 -6.87
C GLU A 363 -5.23 17.88 -6.06
N ASP A 364 -6.43 18.34 -5.70
CA ASP A 364 -6.66 19.53 -4.87
C ASP A 364 -7.54 19.20 -3.66
N ASN A 365 -7.10 18.23 -2.85
CA ASN A 365 -7.85 17.73 -1.69
C ASN A 365 -7.54 18.50 -0.38
N LEU A 366 -6.76 19.58 -0.45
CA LEU A 366 -6.29 20.34 0.72
C LEU A 366 -6.77 21.79 0.70
N ASN A 367 -7.19 22.27 1.87
CA ASN A 367 -7.26 23.69 2.18
C ASN A 367 -5.91 24.09 2.80
N VAL A 368 -5.04 24.70 2.00
CA VAL A 368 -3.71 25.15 2.45
C VAL A 368 -3.84 26.51 3.14
N GLY A 369 -3.55 26.54 4.44
CA GLY A 369 -3.58 27.77 5.24
C GLY A 369 -2.29 28.58 5.17
N ASN A 370 -1.15 27.88 5.07
CA ASN A 370 0.17 28.47 4.89
C ASN A 370 1.15 27.47 4.26
N GLY A 371 2.19 28.00 3.61
CA GLY A 371 3.20 27.18 2.94
C GLY A 371 2.67 26.53 1.67
N SER A 372 3.17 25.34 1.35
CA SER A 372 2.86 24.65 0.10
C SER A 372 3.02 23.14 0.21
N PHE A 373 2.13 22.42 -0.46
CA PHE A 373 2.12 20.97 -0.55
C PHE A 373 2.04 20.54 -2.00
N GLU A 374 2.64 19.40 -2.28
CA GLU A 374 2.44 18.62 -3.50
C GLU A 374 1.55 17.41 -3.17
N GLN A 375 0.63 17.09 -4.06
CA GLN A 375 -0.31 15.98 -3.94
C GLN A 375 -0.20 15.07 -5.15
N PHE A 376 -0.07 13.77 -4.90
CA PHE A 376 0.03 12.77 -5.97
C PHE A 376 -0.38 11.39 -5.46
N ASP A 377 -1.39 10.75 -6.07
CA ASP A 377 -1.90 9.43 -5.66
C ASP A 377 -2.24 9.37 -4.15
N ASN A 378 -2.92 10.40 -3.64
CA ASN A 378 -3.23 10.61 -2.22
C ASN A 378 -2.00 10.72 -1.29
N ILE A 379 -0.81 10.96 -1.84
CA ILE A 379 0.41 11.26 -1.09
C ILE A 379 0.55 12.77 -0.97
N ILE A 380 0.64 13.27 0.26
CA ILE A 380 0.78 14.70 0.55
C ILE A 380 2.21 14.96 1.00
N THR A 381 2.95 15.79 0.28
CA THR A 381 4.34 16.17 0.63
C THR A 381 4.48 17.68 0.78
N SER A 382 5.03 18.13 1.90
CA SER A 382 5.37 19.54 2.12
C SER A 382 6.54 19.98 1.24
N THR A 383 6.35 21.03 0.43
CA THR A 383 7.38 21.57 -0.48
C THR A 383 8.04 22.85 0.03
N SER A 384 7.41 23.52 1.02
CA SER A 384 7.97 24.66 1.75
C SER A 384 7.92 24.45 3.27
N LYS A 385 8.72 25.24 4.00
CA LYS A 385 8.74 25.23 5.46
C LYS A 385 7.49 25.91 6.01
N TYR A 386 7.15 25.58 7.26
CA TYR A 386 6.01 26.16 7.97
C TYR A 386 4.67 25.93 7.24
N SER A 387 4.51 24.75 6.66
CA SER A 387 3.31 24.41 5.90
C SER A 387 2.21 23.86 6.82
N LEU A 388 0.97 24.32 6.62
CA LEU A 388 -0.21 23.86 7.34
C LEU A 388 -1.38 23.72 6.36
N ALA A 389 -2.02 22.56 6.36
CA ALA A 389 -3.21 22.30 5.56
C ALA A 389 -4.17 21.35 6.28
N VAL A 390 -5.45 21.45 5.93
CA VAL A 390 -6.49 20.49 6.32
C VAL A 390 -7.11 19.85 5.09
N LEU A 391 -7.64 18.64 5.21
CA LEU A 391 -8.37 17.96 4.14
C LEU A 391 -9.75 18.62 3.90
N LYS A 392 -10.17 18.71 2.63
CA LYS A 392 -11.43 19.36 2.21
C LYS A 392 -12.67 18.51 2.51
N ASP A 393 -12.65 17.25 2.11
CA ASP A 393 -13.87 16.43 1.99
C ASP A 393 -14.01 15.35 3.07
N LYS A 394 -13.14 15.38 4.09
CA LYS A 394 -13.18 14.42 5.21
C LYS A 394 -13.26 15.18 6.54
N LYS A 395 -14.09 14.68 7.44
CA LYS A 395 -14.28 15.21 8.79
C LYS A 395 -14.35 14.08 9.81
N VAL A 396 -13.87 14.34 11.01
CA VAL A 396 -13.93 13.40 12.15
C VAL A 396 -13.94 14.18 13.46
N LYS A 397 -14.96 13.95 14.28
CA LYS A 397 -15.05 14.50 15.64
C LYS A 397 -14.59 13.47 16.67
N ASP A 398 -15.27 12.32 16.62
CA ASP A 398 -14.93 11.07 17.27
C ASP A 398 -14.74 10.02 16.17
N GLY A 399 -13.79 9.11 16.35
CA GLY A 399 -13.37 8.15 15.34
C GLY A 399 -11.87 7.90 15.35
N THR A 400 -11.36 7.28 14.29
CA THR A 400 -9.93 6.96 14.15
C THR A 400 -9.37 7.64 12.92
N ILE A 401 -8.26 8.36 13.09
CA ILE A 401 -7.41 8.87 12.01
C ILE A 401 -6.24 7.90 11.83
N THR A 402 -5.99 7.45 10.60
CA THR A 402 -4.80 6.66 10.25
C THR A 402 -4.00 7.32 9.14
N ALA A 403 -2.68 7.17 9.21
CA ALA A 403 -1.77 7.60 8.17
C ALA A 403 -0.42 6.90 8.28
N SER A 404 0.35 6.91 7.20
CA SER A 404 1.77 6.59 7.23
C SER A 404 2.55 7.91 7.10
N LEU A 405 3.39 8.23 8.09
CA LEU A 405 4.15 9.48 8.20
C LEU A 405 5.64 9.22 7.94
N ILE A 406 6.19 9.96 6.98
CA ILE A 406 7.63 10.14 6.82
C ILE A 406 7.94 11.56 7.30
N PRO A 407 8.63 11.71 8.44
CA PRO A 407 8.86 13.04 9.01
C PRO A 407 9.62 13.98 8.07
N GLY A 408 10.54 13.47 7.25
CA GLY A 408 11.32 14.28 6.34
C GLY A 408 12.47 15.00 7.04
N THR A 409 12.82 16.20 6.57
CA THR A 409 13.94 16.97 7.16
C THR A 409 13.81 17.14 8.67
N SER A 410 14.94 17.23 9.38
CA SER A 410 15.10 17.44 10.84
C SER A 410 14.35 18.66 11.39
N ASN A 411 13.03 18.65 11.34
CA ASN A 411 12.09 19.64 11.87
C ASN A 411 10.89 18.91 12.48
N ASP A 412 10.06 19.65 13.19
CA ASP A 412 8.87 19.11 13.84
C ASP A 412 7.75 18.95 12.80
N ASN A 413 7.30 17.72 12.56
CA ASN A 413 6.34 17.43 11.49
C ASN A 413 5.34 16.36 11.95
N GLY A 414 4.06 16.54 11.62
CA GLY A 414 3.04 15.59 12.05
C GLY A 414 1.62 15.95 11.65
N ILE A 415 0.68 15.31 12.32
CA ILE A 415 -0.75 15.33 12.01
C ILE A 415 -1.47 16.26 12.96
N ILE A 416 -2.31 17.13 12.41
CA ILE A 416 -3.24 17.94 13.18
C ILE A 416 -4.64 17.34 13.13
N PHE A 417 -5.41 17.50 14.21
CA PHE A 417 -6.77 16.97 14.32
C PHE A 417 -7.62 17.76 15.29
N ARG A 418 -8.94 17.56 15.21
CA ARG A 418 -9.97 18.40 15.83
C ARG A 418 -9.74 19.89 15.53
N ALA A 419 -9.35 20.16 14.29
CA ALA A 419 -9.02 21.49 13.83
C ALA A 419 -10.29 22.32 13.61
N THR A 420 -10.24 23.57 14.07
CA THR A 420 -11.16 24.64 13.74
C THR A 420 -10.33 25.76 13.14
N ARG A 421 -10.69 26.18 11.92
CA ARG A 421 -10.00 27.26 11.21
C ARG A 421 -10.72 28.60 11.40
N PRO A 422 -9.98 29.72 11.35
CA PRO A 422 -10.60 31.03 11.23
C PRO A 422 -11.35 31.16 9.91
N THR A 423 -12.26 32.13 9.81
CA THR A 423 -13.03 32.41 8.59
C THR A 423 -12.18 32.91 7.42
N ASN A 424 -10.94 33.33 7.68
CA ASN A 424 -10.00 33.78 6.65
C ASN A 424 -9.40 32.58 5.90
N SER A 425 -9.07 32.77 4.62
CA SER A 425 -8.48 31.72 3.79
C SER A 425 -7.06 31.32 4.21
N SER A 426 -6.29 32.24 4.81
CA SER A 426 -4.96 31.97 5.37
C SER A 426 -5.03 31.68 6.86
N PHE A 427 -4.29 30.67 7.33
CA PHE A 427 -4.23 30.31 8.76
C PHE A 427 -2.91 29.59 9.09
N TYR A 428 -2.25 29.99 10.19
CA TYR A 428 -1.04 29.34 10.69
C TYR A 428 -0.77 29.64 12.17
N GLU A 429 -0.46 28.61 12.97
CA GLU A 429 -0.03 28.68 14.38
C GLU A 429 -0.80 29.62 15.31
N LYS A 430 -0.50 30.92 15.26
CA LYS A 430 -0.93 31.95 16.24
C LYS A 430 -2.14 32.76 15.83
N GLU A 431 -2.78 32.38 14.73
CA GLU A 431 -3.99 33.04 14.27
C GLU A 431 -5.13 32.85 15.27
N GLU A 432 -5.80 33.94 15.63
CA GLU A 432 -6.98 33.92 16.49
C GLU A 432 -8.10 33.11 15.80
N GLY A 433 -8.78 32.26 16.55
CA GLY A 433 -9.80 31.34 16.02
C GLY A 433 -9.23 30.05 15.40
N LEU A 434 -7.90 29.89 15.30
CA LEU A 434 -7.28 28.61 14.94
C LEU A 434 -7.07 27.75 16.20
N SER A 435 -7.69 26.58 16.23
CA SER A 435 -7.49 25.59 17.30
C SER A 435 -7.32 24.20 16.71
N TYR A 436 -6.41 23.38 17.24
CA TYR A 436 -6.18 21.99 16.84
C TYR A 436 -5.29 21.27 17.85
N TYR A 437 -5.37 19.94 17.92
CA TYR A 437 -4.28 19.15 18.51
C TYR A 437 -3.23 18.82 17.45
N TRP A 438 -1.99 18.67 17.87
CA TRP A 438 -0.87 18.30 17.01
C TRP A 438 -0.10 17.12 17.60
N PHE A 439 -0.06 16.02 16.87
CA PHE A 439 0.73 14.83 17.19
C PHE A 439 1.86 14.69 16.17
N TYR A 440 3.11 14.77 16.63
CA TYR A 440 4.22 15.03 15.72
C TYR A 440 5.54 14.42 16.15
N TYR A 441 6.36 14.14 15.15
CA TYR A 441 7.75 13.75 15.32
C TYR A 441 8.64 14.98 15.45
N THR A 442 9.66 14.91 16.30
CA THR A 442 10.60 16.02 16.54
C THR A 442 12.01 15.72 16.05
N THR A 443 12.77 16.79 15.84
CA THR A 443 14.19 16.72 15.42
C THR A 443 15.10 15.93 16.35
N THR A 444 14.72 15.83 17.63
CA THR A 444 15.47 15.14 18.68
C THR A 444 15.13 13.66 18.78
N GLY A 445 14.35 13.14 17.83
CA GLY A 445 13.90 11.75 17.84
C GLY A 445 12.86 11.45 18.90
N CYS A 446 12.01 12.44 19.19
CA CYS A 446 10.89 12.28 20.09
C CYS A 446 9.58 12.28 19.30
N VAL A 447 8.54 11.75 19.92
CA VAL A 447 7.17 12.07 19.55
C VAL A 447 6.65 13.06 20.58
N SER A 448 5.91 14.06 20.13
CA SER A 448 5.34 15.13 20.93
C SER A 448 3.86 15.29 20.65
N PHE A 449 3.16 15.84 21.64
CA PHE A 449 1.74 16.12 21.59
C PHE A 449 1.47 17.52 22.18
N SER A 450 0.84 18.38 21.38
CA SER A 450 0.49 19.76 21.75
C SER A 450 -0.98 20.06 21.47
N LYS A 451 -1.57 20.97 22.26
CA LYS A 451 -2.88 21.58 22.01
C LYS A 451 -2.66 23.04 21.58
N PHE A 452 -3.25 23.43 20.46
CA PHE A 452 -3.37 24.81 20.03
C PHE A 452 -4.81 25.25 20.26
N GLU A 453 -5.01 26.32 21.03
CA GLU A 453 -6.33 26.87 21.32
C GLU A 453 -6.30 28.38 21.10
N ASN A 454 -7.11 28.85 20.13
CA ASN A 454 -7.13 30.24 19.66
C ASN A 454 -5.72 30.82 19.42
N GLY A 455 -4.89 30.06 18.71
CA GLY A 455 -3.53 30.47 18.36
C GLY A 455 -2.48 30.27 19.46
N VAL A 456 -2.84 29.77 20.64
CA VAL A 456 -1.91 29.57 21.75
C VAL A 456 -1.52 28.09 21.87
N GLU A 457 -0.22 27.80 21.82
CA GLU A 457 0.30 26.44 22.02
C GLU A 457 0.46 26.11 23.50
N THR A 458 -0.06 24.96 23.90
CA THR A 458 0.26 24.26 25.14
C THR A 458 0.90 22.91 24.81
N LYS A 459 2.16 22.72 25.21
CA LYS A 459 2.84 21.43 25.09
C LYS A 459 2.30 20.47 26.15
N LEU A 460 1.69 19.37 25.72
CA LEU A 460 1.05 18.42 26.62
C LEU A 460 2.02 17.32 27.04
N GLN A 461 2.64 16.65 26.07
CA GLN A 461 3.50 15.49 26.33
C GLN A 461 4.64 15.42 25.31
N ASN A 462 5.78 14.86 25.73
CA ASN A 462 6.94 14.60 24.88
C ASN A 462 7.63 13.32 25.35
N LYS A 463 8.04 12.47 24.41
CA LYS A 463 8.59 11.15 24.71
C LYS A 463 9.66 10.78 23.69
N PHE A 464 10.83 10.39 24.18
CA PHE A 464 11.92 9.90 23.34
C PHE A 464 11.54 8.56 22.72
N LEU A 465 11.78 8.39 21.42
CA LEU A 465 11.67 7.08 20.79
C LEU A 465 12.98 6.32 21.04
N PRO A 466 12.94 5.18 21.77
CA PRO A 466 14.15 4.40 22.08
C PRO A 466 14.85 3.86 20.81
N TRP A 467 14.08 3.69 19.74
CA TRP A 467 14.53 3.31 18.43
C TRP A 467 15.17 4.52 17.78
N GLY A 468 16.44 4.43 17.39
CA GLY A 468 17.11 5.47 16.60
C GLY A 468 16.19 5.94 15.49
N SER A 469 15.54 7.08 15.72
CA SER A 469 14.41 7.48 14.91
C SER A 469 14.97 8.20 13.70
N LEU A 470 14.84 7.54 12.57
CA LEU A 470 15.40 8.03 11.34
C LEU A 470 14.36 8.91 10.67
N GLN A 471 14.75 10.14 10.42
CA GLN A 471 13.96 11.17 9.73
C GLN A 471 13.37 10.72 8.37
N ASN A 472 13.94 9.66 7.78
CA ASN A 472 13.53 9.08 6.51
C ASN A 472 12.90 7.68 6.64
N VAL A 473 12.58 7.24 7.85
CA VAL A 473 11.77 6.04 8.09
C VAL A 473 10.30 6.44 8.08
N CYS A 474 9.48 5.57 7.49
CA CYS A 474 8.04 5.71 7.55
C CYS A 474 7.51 5.05 8.82
N TYR A 475 6.60 5.76 9.50
CA TYR A 475 5.94 5.31 10.71
C TYR A 475 4.43 5.28 10.50
N ASP A 476 3.79 4.19 10.91
CA ASP A 476 2.33 4.15 10.98
C ASP A 476 1.86 5.00 12.17
N VAL A 477 0.90 5.88 11.90
CA VAL A 477 0.28 6.78 12.87
C VAL A 477 -1.20 6.44 12.94
N LYS A 478 -1.70 6.19 14.15
CA LYS A 478 -3.12 5.97 14.44
C LYS A 478 -3.51 6.89 15.60
N ILE A 479 -4.58 7.66 15.45
CA ILE A 479 -5.10 8.56 16.48
C ILE A 479 -6.56 8.19 16.68
N VAL A 480 -6.92 7.72 17.87
CA VAL A 480 -8.29 7.37 18.26
C VAL A 480 -8.85 8.49 19.12
N LEU A 481 -10.01 9.01 18.73
CA LEU A 481 -10.73 10.12 19.35
C LEU A 481 -12.04 9.57 19.92
N ASP A 482 -12.17 9.58 21.24
CA ASP A 482 -13.35 9.08 21.95
C ASP A 482 -13.81 10.12 22.97
N GLY A 483 -14.55 11.14 22.53
CA GLY A 483 -15.03 12.20 23.40
C GLY A 483 -13.88 13.00 24.00
N SER A 484 -13.67 12.90 25.32
CA SER A 484 -12.56 13.55 26.01
C SER A 484 -11.24 12.79 25.91
N ASP A 485 -11.27 11.54 25.49
CA ASP A 485 -10.10 10.67 25.48
C ASP A 485 -9.44 10.62 24.09
N ILE A 486 -8.12 10.77 24.09
CA ILE A 486 -7.28 10.79 22.88
C ILE A 486 -6.16 9.77 23.03
N TYR A 487 -6.08 8.84 22.09
CA TYR A 487 -5.06 7.79 22.06
C TYR A 487 -4.21 7.94 20.80
N CYS A 488 -2.93 8.25 20.96
CA CYS A 488 -2.00 8.49 19.86
C CYS A 488 -0.98 7.34 19.78
N TYR A 489 -1.06 6.57 18.70
CA TYR A 489 -0.18 5.46 18.38
C TYR A 489 0.83 5.87 17.31
N PHE A 490 2.08 5.47 17.51
CA PHE A 490 3.19 5.73 16.59
C PHE A 490 4.00 4.46 16.40
N GLY A 491 4.23 4.07 15.15
CA GLY A 491 4.92 2.81 14.82
C GLY A 491 4.18 1.58 15.34
N GLY A 492 2.85 1.64 15.46
CA GLY A 492 2.02 0.55 15.99
C GLY A 492 1.94 0.45 17.51
N ARG A 493 2.60 1.33 18.27
CA ARG A 493 2.59 1.34 19.74
C ARG A 493 1.92 2.60 20.28
N LEU A 494 1.11 2.47 21.33
CA LEU A 494 0.56 3.64 22.03
C LEU A 494 1.71 4.49 22.59
N SER A 495 1.76 5.76 22.20
CA SER A 495 2.76 6.72 22.69
C SER A 495 2.16 7.66 23.73
N PHE A 496 0.90 8.05 23.56
CA PHE A 496 0.18 8.93 24.46
C PHE A 496 -1.27 8.52 24.63
N TYR A 497 -1.72 8.51 25.89
CA TYR A 497 -3.11 8.64 26.27
C TYR A 497 -3.28 10.00 26.96
N TYR A 498 -4.27 10.77 26.53
CA TYR A 498 -4.59 12.09 27.06
C TYR A 498 -6.10 12.27 27.22
N HIS A 499 -6.53 12.60 28.44
CA HIS A 499 -7.89 13.02 28.75
C HIS A 499 -7.94 14.54 28.78
N ASP A 500 -8.83 15.14 27.99
CA ASP A 500 -9.11 16.57 28.00
C ASP A 500 -10.52 16.81 28.56
N ASP A 501 -10.62 17.47 29.72
CA ASP A 501 -11.91 17.84 30.33
C ASP A 501 -12.70 18.80 29.43
N ASN A 502 -12.00 19.56 28.56
CA ASN A 502 -12.59 20.51 27.62
C ASN A 502 -12.00 20.30 26.22
N PRO A 503 -12.38 19.20 25.54
CA PRO A 503 -11.76 18.83 24.29
C PRO A 503 -12.08 19.85 23.18
N LEU A 504 -11.14 20.06 22.27
CA LEU A 504 -11.40 20.87 21.06
C LEU A 504 -12.54 20.24 20.25
N GLN A 505 -13.44 21.08 19.74
CA GLN A 505 -14.68 20.64 19.08
C GLN A 505 -14.59 20.59 17.55
N GLY A 506 -13.44 20.94 16.97
CA GLY A 506 -13.24 20.91 15.52
C GLY A 506 -13.37 19.50 14.95
N GLU A 507 -13.66 19.42 13.66
CA GLU A 507 -13.84 18.15 12.94
C GLU A 507 -12.83 17.98 11.80
N GLU A 508 -12.06 19.03 11.50
CA GLU A 508 -11.07 19.00 10.44
C GLU A 508 -9.77 18.35 10.95
N PHE A 509 -9.00 17.78 10.04
CA PHE A 509 -7.70 17.18 10.32
C PHE A 509 -6.80 17.35 9.09
N GLY A 510 -5.49 17.20 9.28
CA GLY A 510 -4.54 17.59 8.26
C GLY A 510 -3.09 17.46 8.70
N VAL A 511 -2.24 18.24 8.04
CA VAL A 511 -0.78 18.13 8.18
C VAL A 511 -0.21 19.47 8.60
N LYS A 512 0.66 19.44 9.60
CA LYS A 512 1.56 20.55 9.93
C LYS A 512 3.00 20.10 9.79
N ALA A 513 3.74 20.81 8.96
CA ALA A 513 5.15 20.56 8.69
C ALA A 513 5.97 21.83 8.90
N ILE A 514 6.85 21.84 9.90
CA ILE A 514 7.84 22.91 10.06
C ILE A 514 8.91 22.80 8.96
N GLY A 515 9.29 21.57 8.62
CA GLY A 515 10.28 21.27 7.59
C GLY A 515 9.70 21.10 6.20
N LYS A 516 10.60 20.86 5.23
CA LYS A 516 10.23 20.31 3.91
C LYS A 516 10.27 18.79 3.94
N ASN A 517 9.64 18.17 2.95
CA ASN A 517 9.65 16.72 2.70
C ASN A 517 9.02 15.91 3.84
N CYS A 518 8.20 16.53 4.69
CA CYS A 518 7.25 15.75 5.47
C CYS A 518 6.21 15.21 4.50
N THR A 519 6.09 13.89 4.47
CA THR A 519 5.21 13.16 3.57
C THR A 519 4.22 12.35 4.38
N ILE A 520 2.94 12.49 4.04
CA ILE A 520 1.83 11.70 4.59
C ILE A 520 1.26 10.84 3.47
N LEU A 521 1.12 9.55 3.74
CA LEU A 521 0.50 8.58 2.87
C LEU A 521 -0.70 7.93 3.57
N ASN A 522 -1.60 7.32 2.80
CA ASN A 522 -2.74 6.56 3.32
C ASN A 522 -3.57 7.35 4.36
N PHE A 523 -3.74 8.67 4.15
CA PHE A 523 -4.38 9.54 5.14
C PHE A 523 -5.89 9.31 5.15
N ASN A 524 -6.38 8.64 6.19
CA ASN A 524 -7.75 8.17 6.25
C ASN A 524 -8.41 8.41 7.61
N VAL A 525 -9.74 8.35 7.60
CA VAL A 525 -10.58 8.38 8.80
C VAL A 525 -11.62 7.28 8.76
N ASP A 526 -11.96 6.78 9.94
CA ASP A 526 -13.04 5.81 10.17
C ASP A 526 -13.86 6.26 11.39
N SER A 527 -15.16 5.94 11.41
CA SER A 527 -16.04 6.25 12.54
C SER A 527 -15.76 5.43 13.80
N ASN A 528 -15.00 4.34 13.68
CA ASN A 528 -14.59 3.51 14.80
C ASN A 528 -13.69 4.31 15.73
N HIS A 529 -14.06 4.37 17.01
CA HIS A 529 -13.32 5.05 18.07
C HIS A 529 -12.88 4.08 19.17
N GLN A 530 -12.85 2.78 18.87
CA GLN A 530 -12.34 1.76 19.80
C GLN A 530 -10.82 1.87 19.91
N LYS A 531 -10.33 2.14 21.11
CA LYS A 531 -8.91 2.02 21.45
C LYS A 531 -8.48 0.55 21.39
N GLU A 532 -7.18 0.34 21.30
CA GLU A 532 -6.59 -0.99 21.37
C GLU A 532 -6.58 -1.49 22.81
N THR A 533 -7.10 -2.69 23.02
CA THR A 533 -7.04 -3.45 24.29
C THR A 533 -6.43 -4.82 24.03
N ASN A 534 -5.78 -5.40 25.04
CA ASN A 534 -5.22 -6.74 24.92
C ASN A 534 -5.39 -7.50 26.24
N GLU A 535 -5.94 -8.71 26.20
CA GLU A 535 -6.06 -9.60 27.37
C GLU A 535 -4.70 -9.83 28.05
N TYR A 536 -3.65 -10.08 27.24
CA TYR A 536 -2.27 -10.27 27.68
C TYR A 536 -1.36 -9.17 27.13
N LEU A 537 -0.58 -8.54 28.00
CA LEU A 537 0.37 -7.50 27.58
C LEU A 537 1.78 -7.81 28.07
N ILE A 538 2.71 -7.91 27.13
CA ILE A 538 4.15 -7.98 27.40
C ILE A 538 4.71 -6.56 27.44
N PHE A 539 5.45 -6.22 28.49
CA PHE A 539 6.10 -4.92 28.61
C PHE A 539 7.40 -4.99 29.40
N GLY A 540 8.35 -4.12 29.08
CA GLY A 540 9.70 -4.25 29.59
C GLY A 540 10.76 -3.57 28.72
N HIS A 541 11.98 -4.11 28.75
CA HIS A 541 13.09 -3.56 27.97
C HIS A 541 13.34 -4.34 26.67
N SER A 542 14.56 -4.26 26.15
CA SER A 542 14.99 -4.95 24.93
C SER A 542 14.76 -6.46 24.91
N TYR A 543 14.60 -7.12 26.06
CA TYR A 543 14.23 -8.54 26.09
C TYR A 543 12.81 -8.80 25.62
N THR A 544 11.87 -7.89 25.89
CA THR A 544 10.51 -8.06 25.38
C THR A 544 10.40 -7.55 23.96
N GLU A 545 11.00 -6.39 23.70
CA GLU A 545 11.01 -5.74 22.38
C GLU A 545 11.60 -6.61 21.25
N TYR A 546 12.66 -7.38 21.55
CA TYR A 546 13.31 -8.26 20.57
C TYR A 546 12.75 -9.68 20.57
N TRP A 547 11.67 -9.94 21.32
CA TRP A 547 11.01 -11.23 21.32
C TRP A 547 10.07 -11.38 20.12
N TYR A 548 10.61 -11.32 18.90
CA TYR A 548 9.79 -11.30 17.67
C TYR A 548 8.87 -12.53 17.49
N THR A 549 9.15 -13.63 18.19
CA THR A 549 8.40 -14.90 18.16
C THR A 549 7.37 -15.03 19.28
N TYR A 550 7.10 -13.98 20.09
CA TYR A 550 6.24 -14.11 21.28
C TYR A 550 4.86 -14.75 20.97
N LYS A 551 4.24 -14.43 19.82
CA LYS A 551 2.95 -15.04 19.43
C LYS A 551 3.04 -16.55 19.15
N GLU A 552 4.19 -17.01 18.66
CA GLU A 552 4.46 -18.44 18.43
C GLU A 552 4.77 -19.14 19.75
N ASP A 553 5.46 -18.45 20.65
CA ASP A 553 5.92 -18.99 21.93
C ASP A 553 4.81 -19.00 23.01
N PHE A 554 3.73 -18.23 22.81
CA PHE A 554 2.49 -18.22 23.60
C PHE A 554 1.24 -18.59 22.77
N PRO A 555 1.16 -19.81 22.20
CA PRO A 555 0.13 -20.16 21.20
C PRO A 555 -1.30 -20.18 21.76
N ASN A 556 -1.46 -20.28 23.09
CA ASN A 556 -2.76 -20.27 23.76
C ASN A 556 -3.23 -18.85 24.13
N TYR A 557 -2.35 -17.85 24.11
CA TYR A 557 -2.66 -16.46 24.47
C TYR A 557 -3.02 -15.70 23.19
N LYS A 558 -4.28 -15.84 22.76
CA LYS A 558 -4.72 -15.35 21.43
C LYS A 558 -4.66 -13.83 21.31
N ASP A 559 -5.01 -13.12 22.37
CA ASP A 559 -4.99 -11.65 22.44
C ASP A 559 -3.79 -11.15 23.24
N ILE A 560 -2.60 -11.44 22.72
CA ILE A 560 -1.32 -10.99 23.27
C ILE A 560 -0.66 -9.94 22.40
N ASN A 561 -0.13 -8.90 23.05
CA ASN A 561 0.63 -7.83 22.41
C ASN A 561 1.91 -7.50 23.20
N ASP A 562 2.90 -6.93 22.53
CA ASP A 562 4.15 -6.47 23.14
C ASP A 562 4.32 -4.96 22.94
N ILE A 563 4.63 -4.27 24.02
CA ILE A 563 4.92 -2.82 24.03
C ILE A 563 6.30 -2.53 24.62
N GLY A 564 7.20 -3.51 24.63
CA GLY A 564 8.59 -3.39 25.05
C GLY A 564 9.34 -2.20 24.45
N ILE A 565 10.29 -1.66 25.23
CA ILE A 565 11.04 -0.45 24.88
C ILE A 565 12.53 -0.71 25.13
N GLY A 566 13.31 -0.79 24.07
CA GLY A 566 14.76 -0.98 24.11
C GLY A 566 15.44 0.05 24.98
N ALA A 567 16.50 -0.38 25.67
CA ALA A 567 17.26 0.44 26.62
C ALA A 567 16.44 1.06 27.78
N SER A 568 15.14 0.75 27.92
CA SER A 568 14.35 1.23 29.06
C SER A 568 14.80 0.57 30.37
N ASN A 569 14.64 1.27 31.48
CA ASN A 569 14.90 0.77 32.83
C ASN A 569 13.61 0.86 33.67
N THR A 570 13.63 0.30 34.88
CA THR A 570 12.43 0.29 35.75
C THR A 570 11.90 1.69 36.06
N GLY A 571 12.79 2.69 36.16
CA GLY A 571 12.43 4.08 36.42
C GLY A 571 11.66 4.74 35.27
N HIS A 572 11.96 4.39 34.02
CA HIS A 572 11.16 4.88 32.89
C HIS A 572 9.73 4.35 32.96
N TRP A 573 9.57 3.04 33.21
CA TRP A 573 8.24 2.42 33.31
C TRP A 573 7.41 3.01 34.44
N ALA A 574 7.98 3.11 35.63
CA ALA A 574 7.29 3.61 36.83
C ALA A 574 6.96 5.11 36.80
N ASN A 575 7.56 5.90 35.90
CA ASN A 575 7.37 7.35 35.87
C ASN A 575 6.78 7.89 34.56
N GLN A 576 6.80 7.11 33.47
CA GLN A 576 6.43 7.59 32.14
C GLN A 576 5.52 6.67 31.33
N TYR A 577 5.48 5.36 31.64
CA TYR A 577 4.79 4.35 30.82
C TYR A 577 3.65 3.62 31.53
N SER A 578 3.41 3.84 32.83
CA SER A 578 2.28 3.23 33.56
C SER A 578 0.95 3.47 32.87
N LYS A 579 0.67 4.71 32.45
CA LYS A 579 -0.55 5.08 31.72
C LYS A 579 -0.69 4.40 30.36
N GLU A 580 0.41 4.06 29.69
CA GLU A 580 0.33 3.30 28.43
C GLU A 580 -0.14 1.88 28.71
N VAL A 581 0.45 1.21 29.71
CA VAL A 581 0.04 -0.13 30.13
C VAL A 581 -1.45 -0.14 30.52
N ILE A 582 -1.87 0.83 31.33
CA ILE A 582 -3.27 0.95 31.78
C ILE A 582 -4.23 1.13 30.61
N ALA A 583 -3.87 1.93 29.60
CA ALA A 583 -4.74 2.22 28.46
C ALA A 583 -5.03 0.98 27.58
N TYR A 584 -4.12 0.01 27.55
CA TYR A 584 -4.35 -1.30 26.91
C TYR A 584 -5.29 -2.22 27.71
N GLU A 585 -5.63 -1.86 28.95
CA GLU A 585 -6.53 -2.60 29.85
C GLU A 585 -6.24 -4.11 29.93
N PRO A 586 -4.99 -4.55 30.16
CA PRO A 586 -4.71 -5.97 30.29
C PRO A 586 -5.34 -6.58 31.52
N HIS A 587 -5.79 -7.83 31.38
CA HIS A 587 -6.06 -8.71 32.52
C HIS A 587 -4.75 -9.33 33.01
N TYR A 588 -3.84 -9.68 32.10
CA TYR A 588 -2.57 -10.32 32.44
C TYR A 588 -1.37 -9.53 31.89
N GLY A 589 -0.45 -9.18 32.78
CA GLY A 589 0.83 -8.58 32.44
C GLY A 589 1.98 -9.60 32.42
N ILE A 590 2.90 -9.46 31.48
CA ILE A 590 4.22 -10.11 31.52
C ILE A 590 5.26 -9.01 31.59
N TYR A 591 5.77 -8.76 32.79
CA TYR A 591 6.74 -7.68 33.03
C TYR A 591 8.15 -8.23 33.21
N TRP A 592 9.03 -7.91 32.26
CA TRP A 592 10.43 -8.30 32.31
C TRP A 592 11.34 -7.07 32.28
N ASN A 593 11.93 -6.73 33.43
CA ASN A 593 12.86 -5.61 33.54
C ASN A 593 13.84 -5.70 34.74
N GLY A 594 14.95 -4.97 34.63
CA GLY A 594 15.94 -4.80 35.70
C GLY A 594 17.39 -4.97 35.27
N ILE A 595 17.70 -5.67 34.16
CA ILE A 595 19.10 -5.87 33.75
C ILE A 595 19.78 -4.56 33.33
N ASN A 596 19.03 -3.62 32.74
CA ASN A 596 19.53 -2.29 32.38
C ASN A 596 19.82 -1.44 33.61
N ASP A 597 19.01 -1.56 34.67
CA ASP A 597 19.27 -0.94 35.97
C ASP A 597 20.55 -1.50 36.60
N VAL A 598 20.70 -2.83 36.62
CA VAL A 598 21.88 -3.53 37.18
C VAL A 598 23.16 -3.15 36.44
N THR A 599 23.14 -3.17 35.11
CA THR A 599 24.30 -2.83 34.29
C THR A 599 24.59 -1.33 34.32
N GLY A 600 23.55 -0.49 34.43
CA GLY A 600 23.64 0.95 34.63
C GLY A 600 24.07 1.37 36.04
N GLY A 601 24.15 0.44 36.99
CA GLY A 601 24.60 0.70 38.37
C GLY A 601 23.55 1.36 39.26
N VAL A 602 22.27 1.22 38.94
CA VAL A 602 21.16 1.67 39.80
C VAL A 602 21.08 0.77 41.04
N ASP A 603 20.77 1.36 42.19
CA ASP A 603 20.61 0.62 43.44
C ASP A 603 19.42 -0.36 43.39
N VAL A 604 19.62 -1.57 43.90
CA VAL A 604 18.61 -2.66 43.83
C VAL A 604 17.30 -2.32 44.53
N ASN A 605 17.33 -1.54 45.63
CA ASN A 605 16.11 -1.11 46.32
C ASN A 605 15.37 -0.05 45.50
N THR A 606 16.10 0.81 44.81
CA THR A 606 15.51 1.78 43.88
C THR A 606 14.83 1.06 42.72
N THR A 607 15.49 0.09 42.11
CA THR A 607 14.93 -0.73 41.03
C THR A 607 13.68 -1.48 41.49
N ALA A 608 13.73 -2.20 42.61
CA ALA A 608 12.57 -2.88 43.17
C ALA A 608 11.43 -1.92 43.57
N GLY A 609 11.77 -0.74 44.10
CA GLY A 609 10.81 0.30 44.43
C GLY A 609 10.06 0.84 43.20
N ASN A 610 10.76 1.02 42.07
CA ASN A 610 10.14 1.39 40.80
C ASN A 610 9.18 0.31 40.30
N VAL A 611 9.59 -0.96 40.34
CA VAL A 611 8.71 -2.09 39.97
C VAL A 611 7.46 -2.12 40.83
N ARG A 612 7.61 -2.06 42.16
CA ARG A 612 6.47 -2.03 43.09
C ARG A 612 5.53 -0.85 42.77
N LYS A 613 6.07 0.35 42.55
CA LYS A 613 5.27 1.53 42.20
C LYS A 613 4.45 1.31 40.92
N LEU A 614 5.10 0.82 39.85
CA LEU A 614 4.45 0.56 38.58
C LEU A 614 3.29 -0.44 38.72
N LEU A 615 3.55 -1.60 39.33
CA LEU A 615 2.56 -2.67 39.41
C LEU A 615 1.35 -2.28 40.27
N LEU A 616 1.58 -1.55 41.37
CA LEU A 616 0.50 -1.05 42.21
C LEU A 616 -0.35 0.01 41.50
N GLU A 617 0.26 0.90 40.72
CA GLU A 617 -0.47 1.91 39.93
C GLU A 617 -1.37 1.25 38.86
N ILE A 618 -0.86 0.20 38.21
CA ILE A 618 -1.66 -0.60 37.25
C ILE A 618 -2.80 -1.32 37.97
N LYS A 619 -2.51 -2.05 39.06
CA LYS A 619 -3.53 -2.79 39.84
C LYS A 619 -4.61 -1.86 40.41
N GLN A 620 -4.24 -0.67 40.84
CA GLN A 620 -5.20 0.32 41.33
C GLN A 620 -6.16 0.78 40.22
N SER A 621 -5.66 0.89 38.99
CA SER A 621 -6.46 1.31 37.84
C SER A 621 -7.25 0.16 37.21
N LEU A 622 -6.71 -1.07 37.30
CA LEU A 622 -7.25 -2.31 36.75
C LEU A 622 -7.35 -3.36 37.88
N PRO A 623 -8.46 -3.40 38.63
CA PRO A 623 -8.57 -4.24 39.83
C PRO A 623 -8.43 -5.75 39.56
N GLU A 624 -8.73 -6.21 38.35
CA GLU A 624 -8.61 -7.62 37.93
C GLU A 624 -7.23 -7.95 37.34
N PHE A 625 -6.29 -6.99 37.31
CA PHE A 625 -4.96 -7.20 36.76
C PHE A 625 -4.14 -8.20 37.58
N GLU A 626 -3.56 -9.18 36.89
CA GLU A 626 -2.60 -10.17 37.36
C GLU A 626 -1.28 -9.99 36.58
N VAL A 627 -0.12 -10.31 37.18
CA VAL A 627 1.16 -10.11 36.48
C VAL A 627 2.19 -11.18 36.77
N ALA A 628 2.81 -11.70 35.70
CA ALA A 628 4.06 -12.44 35.77
C ALA A 628 5.23 -11.43 35.89
N LEU A 629 5.80 -11.31 37.10
CA LEU A 629 7.02 -10.55 37.34
C LEU A 629 8.24 -11.43 37.03
N VAL A 630 8.84 -11.23 35.87
CA VAL A 630 9.95 -12.05 35.39
C VAL A 630 11.25 -11.62 36.07
N GLY A 631 11.93 -12.58 36.69
CA GLY A 631 13.23 -12.36 37.31
C GLY A 631 14.28 -11.84 36.33
N VAL A 632 15.34 -11.24 36.88
CA VAL A 632 16.52 -10.87 36.10
C VAL A 632 17.40 -12.12 35.95
N ASN A 633 17.54 -12.61 34.72
CA ASN A 633 18.43 -13.73 34.43
C ASN A 633 19.90 -13.29 34.44
N ARG A 634 20.79 -14.23 34.72
CA ARG A 634 22.22 -14.04 34.45
C ARG A 634 22.48 -14.05 32.94
N CYS A 635 23.43 -13.24 32.48
CA CYS A 635 23.86 -13.21 31.08
C CYS A 635 25.38 -12.99 30.99
N PRO A 636 26.06 -13.47 29.92
CA PRO A 636 27.50 -13.32 29.76
C PRO A 636 28.03 -11.90 29.95
N VAL A 637 27.32 -10.89 29.41
CA VAL A 637 27.72 -9.47 29.49
C VAL A 637 27.68 -8.93 30.93
N ALA A 638 26.81 -9.47 31.80
CA ALA A 638 26.66 -9.04 33.19
C ALA A 638 27.22 -10.05 34.21
N SER A 639 28.16 -10.92 33.80
CA SER A 639 28.74 -11.96 34.66
C SER A 639 29.40 -11.43 35.95
N ASN A 640 29.89 -10.18 35.95
CA ASN A 640 30.42 -9.51 37.14
C ASN A 640 29.34 -8.88 38.05
N LYS A 641 28.05 -9.05 37.74
CA LYS A 641 26.91 -8.50 38.49
C LYS A 641 26.01 -9.58 39.11
N ARG A 642 26.45 -10.85 39.13
CA ARG A 642 25.68 -11.99 39.66
C ARG A 642 25.09 -11.74 41.07
N ASP A 643 25.87 -11.16 41.97
CA ASP A 643 25.42 -10.86 43.34
C ASP A 643 24.34 -9.77 43.35
N THR A 644 24.47 -8.74 42.52
CA THR A 644 23.46 -7.68 42.36
C THR A 644 22.17 -8.23 41.77
N ILE A 645 22.27 -9.13 40.79
CA ILE A 645 21.11 -9.83 40.18
C ILE A 645 20.39 -10.67 41.25
N ALA A 646 21.12 -11.46 42.04
CA ALA A 646 20.54 -12.28 43.10
C ALA A 646 19.85 -11.43 44.17
N GLN A 647 20.45 -10.30 44.56
CA GLN A 647 19.85 -9.35 45.50
C GLN A 647 18.53 -8.77 44.96
N LEU A 648 18.52 -8.33 43.70
CA LEU A 648 17.33 -7.78 43.06
C LEU A 648 16.22 -8.84 42.93
N ASN A 649 16.55 -10.06 42.53
CA ASN A 649 15.59 -11.16 42.43
C ASN A 649 14.97 -11.52 43.79
N ASN A 650 15.73 -11.43 44.88
CA ASN A 650 15.18 -11.60 46.22
C ASN A 650 14.16 -10.51 46.56
N LEU A 651 14.37 -9.27 46.13
CA LEU A 651 13.39 -8.19 46.30
C LEU A 651 12.15 -8.41 45.42
N TYR A 652 12.30 -8.92 44.20
CA TYR A 652 11.15 -9.27 43.34
C TYR A 652 10.31 -10.41 43.95
N LYS A 653 10.95 -11.43 44.54
CA LYS A 653 10.27 -12.47 45.31
C LYS A 653 9.50 -11.90 46.51
N GLN A 654 10.07 -10.91 47.20
CA GLN A 654 9.37 -10.23 48.30
C GLN A 654 8.15 -9.46 47.79
N ILE A 655 8.26 -8.73 46.67
CA ILE A 655 7.12 -8.04 46.06
C ILE A 655 6.00 -9.04 45.74
N ALA A 656 6.32 -10.19 45.15
CA ALA A 656 5.34 -11.24 44.85
C ALA A 656 4.70 -11.83 46.12
N ASN A 657 5.47 -12.06 47.18
CA ASN A 657 4.92 -12.57 48.45
C ASN A 657 4.01 -11.56 49.17
N GLU A 658 4.23 -10.25 48.96
CA GLU A 658 3.45 -9.17 49.55
C GLU A 658 2.14 -8.88 48.77
N ASN A 659 2.04 -9.35 47.53
CA ASN A 659 0.97 -8.98 46.60
C ASN A 659 0.47 -10.23 45.86
N ASP A 660 -0.74 -10.69 46.16
CA ASP A 660 -1.35 -11.89 45.59
C ASP A 660 -1.47 -11.87 44.06
N PHE A 661 -1.63 -10.67 43.49
CA PHE A 661 -1.74 -10.47 42.04
C PHE A 661 -0.41 -10.54 41.26
N VAL A 662 0.72 -10.79 41.96
CA VAL A 662 2.07 -10.79 41.38
C VAL A 662 2.66 -12.20 41.46
N HIS A 663 2.83 -12.82 40.30
CA HIS A 663 3.43 -14.15 40.15
C HIS A 663 4.91 -14.02 39.77
N TYR A 664 5.82 -14.37 40.68
CA TYR A 664 7.25 -14.34 40.38
C TYR A 664 7.67 -15.49 39.46
N VAL A 665 8.37 -15.18 38.37
CA VAL A 665 8.97 -16.17 37.46
C VAL A 665 10.47 -16.27 37.73
N GLU A 666 10.93 -17.44 38.18
CA GLU A 666 12.35 -17.70 38.45
C GLU A 666 13.13 -17.90 37.15
N THR A 667 14.02 -16.95 36.85
CA THR A 667 14.84 -16.97 35.63
C THR A 667 16.34 -16.79 35.89
N GLU A 668 16.77 -16.60 37.15
CA GLU A 668 18.15 -16.22 37.47
C GLU A 668 19.17 -17.17 36.82
N TYR A 669 18.93 -18.47 36.98
CA TYR A 669 19.79 -19.55 36.52
C TYR A 669 19.28 -20.23 35.24
N MET A 670 18.22 -19.71 34.61
CA MET A 670 17.58 -20.34 33.45
C MET A 670 18.54 -20.63 32.30
N TYR A 671 19.52 -19.74 32.09
CA TYR A 671 20.51 -19.84 31.04
C TYR A 671 21.88 -20.24 31.58
N CYS A 672 21.94 -20.96 32.70
CA CYS A 672 23.18 -21.38 33.33
C CYS A 672 23.41 -22.90 33.23
N ASP A 673 24.68 -23.31 33.33
CA ASP A 673 25.05 -24.68 33.62
C ASP A 673 24.76 -25.05 35.10
N SER A 674 25.03 -26.30 35.47
CA SER A 674 24.85 -26.78 36.85
C SER A 674 25.76 -26.09 37.88
N ASN A 675 26.79 -25.36 37.44
CA ASN A 675 27.69 -24.60 38.30
C ASN A 675 27.28 -23.11 38.37
N GLY A 676 26.18 -22.71 37.72
CA GLY A 676 25.70 -21.33 37.70
C GLY A 676 26.45 -20.41 36.73
N ASN A 677 27.19 -20.97 35.75
CA ASN A 677 27.85 -20.21 34.69
C ASN A 677 26.92 -20.02 33.49
N GLU A 678 26.91 -18.82 32.91
CA GLU A 678 26.05 -18.48 31.80
C GLU A 678 26.44 -19.23 30.52
N LEU A 679 25.43 -19.76 29.82
CA LEU A 679 25.58 -20.53 28.59
C LEU A 679 25.33 -19.61 27.38
N SER A 680 26.41 -19.22 26.69
CA SER A 680 26.34 -18.32 25.52
C SER A 680 25.41 -18.79 24.40
N LYS A 681 25.14 -20.10 24.31
CA LYS A 681 24.24 -20.68 23.29
C LYS A 681 22.79 -20.16 23.37
N TYR A 682 22.37 -19.55 24.47
CA TYR A 682 21.03 -18.97 24.62
C TYR A 682 20.96 -17.49 24.26
N PHE A 683 22.07 -16.88 23.85
CA PHE A 683 22.15 -15.44 23.58
C PHE A 683 22.62 -15.17 22.16
N THR A 684 22.16 -14.06 21.57
CA THR A 684 22.61 -13.60 20.25
C THR A 684 23.91 -12.78 20.35
N ASP A 685 24.04 -11.96 21.39
CA ASP A 685 25.16 -11.04 21.61
C ASP A 685 25.74 -11.11 23.05
N GLY A 686 25.34 -12.14 23.80
CA GLY A 686 25.72 -12.31 25.21
C GLY A 686 24.87 -11.49 26.20
N LEU A 687 23.90 -10.71 25.72
CA LEU A 687 22.90 -10.02 26.52
C LEU A 687 21.48 -10.48 26.17
N HIS A 688 21.10 -10.45 24.89
CA HIS A 688 19.73 -10.72 24.43
C HIS A 688 19.49 -12.21 24.18
N PRO A 689 18.41 -12.80 24.71
CA PRO A 689 18.05 -14.19 24.41
C PRO A 689 17.85 -14.42 22.90
N ASN A 690 18.24 -15.59 22.42
CA ASN A 690 17.82 -16.10 21.11
C ASN A 690 16.51 -16.90 21.24
N HIS A 691 15.99 -17.44 20.14
CA HIS A 691 14.71 -18.17 20.15
C HIS A 691 14.69 -19.35 21.14
N ASP A 692 15.78 -20.10 21.27
CA ASP A 692 15.86 -21.21 22.23
C ASP A 692 15.81 -20.72 23.68
N GLY A 693 16.39 -19.55 23.96
CA GLY A 693 16.26 -18.88 25.26
C GLY A 693 14.82 -18.45 25.53
N TYR A 694 14.18 -17.77 24.57
CA TYR A 694 12.79 -17.32 24.71
C TYR A 694 11.79 -18.47 24.93
N LYS A 695 12.00 -19.65 24.34
CA LYS A 695 11.16 -20.83 24.61
C LYS A 695 11.22 -21.30 26.07
N LEU A 696 12.38 -21.19 26.72
CA LEU A 696 12.49 -21.50 28.15
C LEU A 696 11.76 -20.45 28.99
N ALA A 697 11.87 -19.18 28.61
CA ALA A 697 11.17 -18.09 29.27
C ALA A 697 9.65 -18.22 29.16
N SER A 698 9.09 -18.49 27.95
CA SER A 698 7.64 -18.66 27.79
C SER A 698 7.09 -19.81 28.61
N GLN A 699 7.78 -20.96 28.64
CA GLN A 699 7.37 -22.11 29.45
C GLN A 699 7.31 -21.77 30.94
N ALA A 700 8.31 -21.04 31.44
CA ALA A 700 8.33 -20.60 32.84
C ALA A 700 7.21 -19.59 33.15
N ILE A 701 6.95 -18.66 32.24
CA ILE A 701 5.88 -17.66 32.37
C ILE A 701 4.50 -18.32 32.38
N ILE A 702 4.22 -19.22 31.43
CA ILE A 702 2.96 -19.98 31.35
C ILE A 702 2.71 -20.74 32.66
N THR A 703 3.74 -21.43 33.15
CA THR A 703 3.66 -22.17 34.42
C THR A 703 3.32 -21.26 35.60
N ALA A 704 3.87 -20.04 35.63
CA ALA A 704 3.65 -19.09 36.73
C ALA A 704 2.25 -18.46 36.72
N LEU A 705 1.65 -18.29 35.55
CA LEU A 705 0.27 -17.80 35.39
C LEU A 705 -0.79 -18.89 35.61
N GLY A 706 -0.38 -20.16 35.71
CA GLY A 706 -1.26 -21.28 36.03
C GLY A 706 -1.99 -21.92 34.84
N ASP A 707 -1.47 -21.72 33.63
CA ASP A 707 -2.03 -22.23 32.36
C ASP A 707 -1.38 -23.51 31.82
#